data_AF-A0A2M6X4N3-F1
#
_entry.id   AF-A0A2M6X4N3-F1
#
_cell.length_a   1.000
_cell.length_b   1.000
_cell.length_c   1.000
_cell.angle_alpha   90.00
_cell.angle_beta   90.00
_cell.angle_gamma   90.00
#
_symmetry.space_group_name_H-M   'P 1'
#
loop_
_entity.id
_entity.type
_entity.pdbx_description
1 polymer ?
#
loop_
_entity_poly.entity_id
_entity_poly.type
_entity_poly.pdbx_seq_one_letter_code
_entity_poly.pdbx_strand_id
1 'polypeptide(L)'
;MLVSLCYRTLGISFGWFALSWISALIFSLTNTATLGASEKTRKVAEQTARYSPRLAPRPSQVARQVRVVAAAPTGVETGSSEASTGGPNYYFHGSEESFLQAILRESASETDLNFWQWNWYLNRAHGIQGPAPETVGSNYSLAIQPMELIAWWRSVEQYLRIQFDSRQSDLPAENSPQDFFCKSGDQKKFRLWWNQFPRFTYHSEYSKAQAVNANVVTVAIGAADEGRGPLFRQLSMNDSNADRQRMRQNGIKQLAWIEGQGQARTFISAINKLRQPVFLETDLRTQYQIDPFTSAAKILAHHWNWRSHGPDVNSGANTIAWVGLHSYVNNEPWLGPWGAQGERFPMRTPTYPDGRPAVGYLKSEYDPTSAIFYDANAGKDVNGEIYLEYEFSEKLITGYHPLKHRDGRTVYVGDISFNKDMASSWWLEYNLSAVKYFLNSSLDGFWIDNHSGWDFLSNRPVSKAFGDWSVHGFKKFILDKTALQFGEVDIRSYLKRKFEQLNPNDDSANTDSSTWSDPKWLEDEVWMAFLSYKIQVAKENAQKLFDGIKESAQAAGKDRDDIYVGANDIPTITYGALDGSEFDMVNTEYNPGWSLDTGAVGRGLPPNGGAGGFYALATNLSKSRHAVVWYYLDGEYYSKYVLRPGLGELLGYEALANNVILNTGESSPRIAGTDQSSKTINDVIQKMAPYFENRERRSSLAVVFSSDTQVSQVTPGGPAYFDRQPNGLGYYGWVRALEKLNVPYTGLHDSKLNRDGLADIKTLILPHVLSISDMALNNGILPFLDSGGTLVITGADSGKRHSSDRLFQSRDNAVLAQLKNRQSLGQVVFVEENLGLNYYLDSSNIEKLSAIQEILKKLEITGGYVRELNVSGFNGPIHTVLHGDSCAQKLFLDIVNINFELESDTLNPSSGGNVAIKLPQSLVGKNLEVDFFDSELGSQFGVNYLFDQKQNLIVRVPAFRKFGSLRIQHAPN
;
A
#
# COMPACT_ATOMS: atom_id res chain seq x y z
N MET A 1 -31.51 37.47 -52.97
CA MET A 1 -31.53 38.82 -52.37
C MET A 1 -31.75 38.64 -50.88
N LEU A 2 -30.85 38.98 -49.96
CA LEU A 2 -29.43 39.39 -50.03
C LEU A 2 -28.66 38.37 -49.16
N VAL A 3 -27.53 37.73 -49.50
CA VAL A 3 -26.38 38.03 -50.40
C VAL A 3 -25.59 39.27 -49.97
N SER A 4 -24.27 39.10 -49.78
CA SER A 4 -23.28 40.13 -49.36
C SER A 4 -23.42 40.57 -47.89
N LEU A 5 -22.38 40.98 -47.14
CA LEU A 5 -20.91 41.00 -47.30
C LEU A 5 -20.34 40.96 -45.84
N CYS A 6 -19.16 40.44 -45.47
CA CYS A 6 -18.03 39.88 -46.23
C CYS A 6 -17.54 38.55 -45.61
N TYR A 7 -16.94 37.69 -46.44
CA TYR A 7 -15.73 36.93 -46.09
C TYR A 7 -14.61 37.54 -46.95
N ARG A 8 -13.32 37.39 -46.59
CA ARG A 8 -12.14 37.87 -47.36
C ARG A 8 -11.94 39.39 -47.26
N THR A 9 -10.72 39.93 -47.35
CA THR A 9 -9.46 39.43 -47.98
C THR A 9 -8.37 39.09 -46.95
N LEU A 10 -7.66 37.95 -47.04
CA LEU A 10 -6.84 37.39 -48.14
C LEU A 10 -5.53 38.17 -48.37
N GLY A 11 -4.41 37.52 -48.75
CA GLY A 11 -4.28 36.16 -49.31
C GLY A 11 -2.97 35.42 -48.97
N ILE A 12 -2.93 34.09 -49.09
CA ILE A 12 -2.72 33.29 -50.34
C ILE A 12 -1.20 33.11 -50.56
N SER A 13 -0.61 31.90 -50.64
CA SER A 13 -0.97 30.73 -51.47
C SER A 13 -0.69 29.39 -50.75
N PHE A 14 -1.50 28.32 -50.81
CA PHE A 14 -2.06 27.50 -51.91
C PHE A 14 -1.14 26.41 -52.50
N GLY A 15 -1.59 25.15 -52.41
CA GLY A 15 -0.87 23.96 -52.88
C GLY A 15 -1.57 22.63 -52.53
N TRP A 16 -2.75 22.39 -53.13
CA TRP A 16 -3.21 21.12 -53.75
C TRP A 16 -2.97 19.74 -53.06
N PHE A 17 -3.90 18.78 -52.98
CA PHE A 17 -5.31 18.68 -53.40
C PHE A 17 -6.03 17.58 -52.58
N ALA A 18 -7.32 17.84 -52.30
CA ALA A 18 -8.48 16.94 -52.13
C ALA A 18 -8.35 15.43 -52.52
N LEU A 19 -9.19 14.46 -52.06
CA LEU A 19 -10.49 14.51 -51.36
C LEU A 19 -10.83 13.10 -50.80
N SER A 20 -11.42 12.99 -49.60
CA SER A 20 -12.12 11.76 -49.16
C SER A 20 -13.12 12.01 -48.01
N TRP A 21 -14.26 12.61 -48.34
CA TRP A 21 -15.44 12.72 -47.46
C TRP A 21 -16.74 12.41 -48.24
N ILE A 22 -16.84 11.22 -48.85
CA ILE A 22 -18.10 10.62 -49.33
C ILE A 22 -18.07 9.11 -49.04
N SER A 23 -18.57 8.70 -47.87
CA SER A 23 -18.86 7.28 -47.53
C SER A 23 -19.93 7.09 -46.44
N ALA A 24 -20.63 8.16 -46.04
CA ALA A 24 -21.63 8.13 -44.94
C ALA A 24 -23.09 8.23 -45.40
N LEU A 25 -23.35 8.20 -46.70
CA LEU A 25 -24.67 8.03 -47.31
C LEU A 25 -24.53 6.94 -48.39
N ILE A 26 -25.55 6.09 -48.55
CA ILE A 26 -25.56 4.88 -49.40
C ILE A 26 -24.76 3.69 -48.83
N PHE A 27 -25.24 3.16 -47.70
CA PHE A 27 -25.34 1.69 -47.52
C PHE A 27 -26.59 1.36 -46.67
N SER A 28 -27.75 1.76 -47.17
CA SER A 28 -29.08 1.48 -46.62
C SER A 28 -30.05 1.32 -47.79
N LEU A 29 -30.87 0.26 -47.78
CA LEU A 29 -31.72 -0.24 -48.87
C LEU A 29 -30.88 -0.82 -50.03
N THR A 30 -30.86 -2.13 -50.34
CA THR A 30 -31.91 -3.18 -50.38
C THR A 30 -31.30 -4.55 -50.00
N ASN A 31 -32.01 -5.63 -49.59
CA ASN A 31 -33.38 -6.09 -49.84
C ASN A 31 -34.09 -6.71 -48.60
N THR A 32 -35.42 -6.68 -48.70
CA THR A 32 -36.52 -7.47 -48.10
C THR A 32 -36.27 -8.99 -47.88
N ALA A 33 -37.05 -9.78 -47.10
CA ALA A 33 -38.47 -9.67 -46.73
C ALA A 33 -38.95 -10.48 -45.48
N THR A 34 -40.03 -10.00 -44.84
CA THR A 34 -41.21 -10.73 -44.25
C THR A 34 -41.15 -11.69 -43.03
N LEU A 35 -42.28 -11.64 -42.28
CA LEU A 35 -42.78 -12.47 -41.14
C LEU A 35 -42.32 -12.02 -39.74
N GLY A 36 -43.18 -11.85 -38.72
CA GLY A 36 -44.64 -11.89 -38.64
C GLY A 36 -45.13 -11.66 -37.19
N ALA A 37 -46.30 -11.05 -37.02
CA ALA A 37 -47.07 -10.77 -35.79
C ALA A 37 -46.62 -11.30 -34.40
N SER A 38 -46.75 -10.48 -33.35
CA SER A 38 -47.86 -10.66 -32.39
C SER A 38 -48.06 -9.49 -31.41
N GLU A 39 -49.29 -9.32 -30.95
CA GLU A 39 -49.79 -8.25 -30.07
C GLU A 39 -49.36 -8.39 -28.59
N LYS A 40 -48.34 -9.23 -28.31
CA LYS A 40 -47.92 -9.58 -26.95
C LYS A 40 -46.97 -8.55 -26.32
N THR A 41 -46.23 -7.79 -27.12
CA THR A 41 -45.24 -6.81 -26.67
C THR A 41 -45.88 -5.55 -26.05
N ARG A 42 -47.11 -5.21 -26.44
CA ARG A 42 -47.78 -3.96 -26.01
C ARG A 42 -48.27 -3.99 -24.56
N LYS A 43 -48.54 -5.17 -23.98
CA LYS A 43 -49.00 -5.32 -22.58
C LYS A 43 -47.89 -5.40 -21.54
N VAL A 44 -46.62 -5.52 -21.94
CA VAL A 44 -45.49 -5.52 -20.99
C VAL A 44 -45.03 -4.08 -20.68
N ALA A 45 -45.20 -3.15 -21.62
CA ALA A 45 -44.79 -1.75 -21.45
C ALA A 45 -45.59 -0.96 -20.39
N GLU A 46 -46.81 -1.38 -20.07
CA GLU A 46 -47.70 -0.67 -19.12
C GLU A 46 -47.60 -1.17 -17.66
N GLN A 47 -46.93 -2.31 -17.40
CA GLN A 47 -46.69 -2.80 -16.02
C GLN A 47 -45.37 -2.33 -15.41
N THR A 48 -44.38 -1.93 -16.21
CA THR A 48 -43.06 -1.49 -15.72
C THR A 48 -43.04 -0.06 -15.15
N ALA A 49 -44.16 0.66 -15.20
CA ALA A 49 -44.23 2.10 -14.87
C ALA A 49 -44.64 2.42 -13.41
N ARG A 50 -44.61 1.45 -12.46
CA ARG A 50 -45.10 1.66 -11.08
C ARG A 50 -44.21 1.19 -9.92
N TYR A 51 -42.99 0.68 -10.16
CA TYR A 51 -42.06 0.34 -9.07
C TYR A 51 -40.60 0.75 -9.38
N SER A 52 -39.88 1.12 -8.32
CA SER A 52 -38.45 1.47 -8.22
C SER A 52 -37.98 2.84 -8.74
N PRO A 53 -37.68 3.79 -7.84
CA PRO A 53 -36.63 4.79 -8.04
C PRO A 53 -35.25 4.24 -7.61
N ARG A 54 -34.17 4.83 -8.17
CA ARG A 54 -32.74 4.67 -7.79
C ARG A 54 -32.08 3.30 -8.04
N LEU A 55 -31.44 3.18 -9.20
CA LEU A 55 -30.13 2.49 -9.34
C LEU A 55 -29.23 3.32 -10.25
N ALA A 56 -28.00 3.58 -9.80
CA ALA A 56 -26.97 4.21 -10.64
C ALA A 56 -26.27 3.14 -11.52
N PRO A 57 -26.03 3.39 -12.81
CA PRO A 57 -25.36 2.42 -13.67
C PRO A 57 -23.85 2.39 -13.41
N ARG A 58 -23.29 1.20 -13.20
CA ARG A 58 -21.83 0.97 -13.25
C ARG A 58 -21.37 0.96 -14.71
N PRO A 59 -20.30 1.68 -15.10
CA PRO A 59 -19.77 1.63 -16.46
C PRO A 59 -18.68 0.55 -16.60
N SER A 60 -18.90 -0.42 -17.49
CA SER A 60 -17.84 -1.27 -18.04
C SER A 60 -18.08 -1.54 -19.53
N GLN A 61 -17.36 -0.83 -20.39
CA GLN A 61 -17.09 -1.21 -21.79
C GLN A 61 -16.10 -0.20 -22.42
N VAL A 62 -14.88 -0.66 -22.72
CA VAL A 62 -13.90 0.10 -23.51
C VAL A 62 -13.75 -0.60 -24.86
N ALA A 63 -14.01 0.14 -25.93
CA ALA A 63 -13.78 -0.34 -27.29
C ALA A 63 -12.29 -0.23 -27.67
N ARG A 64 -11.72 -1.27 -28.28
CA ARG A 64 -10.44 -1.20 -29.01
C ARG A 64 -10.68 -1.45 -30.50
N GLN A 65 -10.36 -0.44 -31.33
CA GLN A 65 -10.26 -0.62 -32.77
C GLN A 65 -8.93 -1.28 -33.14
N VAL A 66 -8.96 -2.11 -34.19
CA VAL A 66 -7.80 -2.84 -34.72
C VAL A 66 -7.02 -1.93 -35.68
N ARG A 67 -5.69 -1.88 -35.55
CA ARG A 67 -4.79 -1.48 -36.64
C ARG A 67 -3.98 -2.69 -37.12
N VAL A 68 -4.01 -2.90 -38.43
CA VAL A 68 -3.21 -3.90 -39.13
C VAL A 68 -1.86 -3.26 -39.50
N VAL A 69 -0.76 -3.99 -39.29
CA VAL A 69 0.59 -3.61 -39.75
C VAL A 69 1.03 -4.63 -40.80
N ALA A 70 1.61 -4.15 -41.90
CA ALA A 70 2.22 -4.97 -42.94
C ALA A 70 3.73 -5.07 -42.74
N ALA A 71 4.30 -6.24 -43.04
CA ALA A 71 5.76 -6.49 -43.13
C ALA A 71 6.34 -5.80 -44.41
N ALA A 72 7.65 -5.75 -44.71
CA ALA A 72 8.72 -6.76 -44.52
C ALA A 72 10.15 -6.11 -44.67
N PRO A 73 11.29 -6.83 -44.96
CA PRO A 73 12.31 -7.05 -43.92
C PRO A 73 13.81 -6.87 -44.36
N THR A 74 14.72 -7.39 -43.52
CA THR A 74 16.13 -7.80 -43.76
C THR A 74 17.28 -6.81 -43.46
N GLY A 75 18.38 -7.39 -42.92
CA GLY A 75 19.64 -6.72 -42.58
C GLY A 75 20.45 -7.54 -41.55
N VAL A 76 21.33 -8.43 -42.01
CA VAL A 76 22.21 -9.31 -41.21
C VAL A 76 23.62 -8.72 -41.19
N GLU A 77 24.35 -8.78 -40.07
CA GLU A 77 25.76 -9.23 -40.03
C GLU A 77 26.35 -9.39 -38.61
N THR A 78 27.54 -10.00 -38.54
CA THR A 78 28.11 -10.70 -37.38
C THR A 78 29.56 -10.31 -37.08
N GLY A 79 29.98 -10.40 -35.81
CA GLY A 79 31.38 -10.49 -35.37
C GLY A 79 31.46 -10.43 -33.82
N SER A 80 32.06 -11.38 -33.07
CA SER A 80 33.47 -11.80 -33.00
C SER A 80 34.42 -10.67 -32.54
N SER A 81 35.35 -10.84 -31.61
CA SER A 81 35.70 -11.94 -30.67
C SER A 81 36.83 -11.47 -29.73
N GLU A 82 36.97 -12.09 -28.56
CA GLU A 82 38.22 -12.33 -27.79
C GLU A 82 39.28 -11.22 -27.58
N ALA A 83 39.66 -11.00 -26.31
CA ALA A 83 41.07 -11.05 -25.87
C ALA A 83 41.17 -11.19 -24.32
N SER A 84 42.29 -11.69 -23.82
CA SER A 84 42.46 -12.22 -22.45
C SER A 84 43.75 -11.70 -21.75
N THR A 85 44.04 -12.23 -20.54
CA THR A 85 45.28 -12.07 -19.72
C THR A 85 45.45 -10.77 -18.89
N GLY A 86 46.09 -10.74 -17.71
CA GLY A 86 46.55 -11.85 -16.85
C GLY A 86 47.63 -11.49 -15.78
N GLY A 87 47.24 -11.41 -14.50
CA GLY A 87 48.13 -11.50 -13.30
C GLY A 87 49.04 -10.30 -12.94
N PRO A 88 49.84 -10.36 -11.83
CA PRO A 88 49.56 -11.03 -10.54
C PRO A 88 50.04 -10.28 -9.25
N ASN A 89 49.58 -10.75 -8.09
CA ASN A 89 50.19 -10.75 -6.72
C ASN A 89 50.81 -9.49 -6.07
N TYR A 90 50.34 -9.17 -4.85
CA TYR A 90 51.20 -8.84 -3.69
C TYR A 90 50.57 -9.32 -2.37
N TYR A 91 51.40 -9.80 -1.43
CA TYR A 91 51.04 -10.22 -0.06
C TYR A 91 51.18 -9.08 0.93
N PHE A 92 50.36 -9.06 2.00
CA PHE A 92 50.80 -8.68 3.36
C PHE A 92 49.90 -9.36 4.42
N HIS A 93 50.49 -9.70 5.58
CA HIS A 93 49.86 -10.46 6.67
C HIS A 93 49.76 -9.64 7.96
N GLY A 94 48.70 -9.89 8.75
CA GLY A 94 48.63 -9.67 10.19
C GLY A 94 48.02 -8.34 10.66
N SER A 95 47.39 -8.25 11.84
CA SER A 95 46.94 -9.33 12.75
C SER A 95 46.10 -8.75 13.90
N GLU A 96 44.82 -9.12 14.03
CA GLU A 96 44.01 -8.77 15.23
C GLU A 96 42.93 -9.83 15.56
N GLU A 97 43.15 -11.08 15.13
CA GLU A 97 42.15 -12.16 15.18
C GLU A 97 42.19 -13.02 16.47
N SER A 98 42.96 -12.59 17.48
CA SER A 98 43.28 -13.39 18.68
C SER A 98 42.26 -13.30 19.82
N PHE A 99 41.31 -12.36 19.77
CA PHE A 99 40.36 -12.12 20.87
C PHE A 99 38.97 -12.72 20.60
N LEU A 100 38.49 -12.66 19.34
CA LEU A 100 37.17 -13.19 18.96
C LEU A 100 37.13 -14.72 18.83
N GLN A 101 38.26 -15.35 18.48
CA GLN A 101 38.38 -16.81 18.38
C GLN A 101 38.34 -17.54 19.74
N ALA A 102 38.50 -16.82 20.86
CA ALA A 102 38.32 -17.39 22.21
C ALA A 102 36.84 -17.49 22.59
N ILE A 103 36.03 -16.49 22.24
CA ILE A 103 34.59 -16.43 22.56
C ILE A 103 33.79 -17.44 21.72
N LEU A 104 34.20 -17.67 20.47
CA LEU A 104 33.49 -18.56 19.53
C LEU A 104 33.81 -20.06 19.68
N ARG A 105 34.70 -20.45 20.61
CA ARG A 105 35.04 -21.87 20.85
C ARG A 105 34.38 -22.52 22.07
N GLU A 106 33.79 -21.74 22.97
CA GLU A 106 33.09 -22.26 24.17
C GLU A 106 31.55 -22.16 24.10
N SER A 107 30.99 -21.50 23.07
CA SER A 107 29.54 -21.38 22.87
C SER A 107 28.93 -22.46 21.96
N ALA A 108 29.66 -23.54 21.66
CA ALA A 108 29.29 -24.58 20.70
C ALA A 108 29.05 -25.96 21.34
N SER A 109 28.36 -26.00 22.49
CA SER A 109 27.70 -27.21 23.01
C SER A 109 26.55 -26.82 23.93
N GLU A 110 25.39 -27.46 23.74
CA GLU A 110 24.21 -27.27 24.60
C GLU A 110 24.48 -27.78 26.03
N THR A 111 24.60 -26.88 27.01
CA THR A 111 24.38 -27.13 28.45
C THR A 111 24.22 -25.82 29.22
N ASP A 112 23.49 -25.85 30.33
CA ASP A 112 23.01 -24.67 31.06
C ASP A 112 24.12 -23.78 31.65
N LEU A 113 24.19 -22.52 31.20
CA LEU A 113 24.77 -21.42 31.99
C LEU A 113 23.70 -20.85 32.92
N ASN A 114 23.95 -20.88 34.23
CA ASN A 114 23.01 -20.32 35.19
C ASN A 114 23.11 -18.79 35.29
N PHE A 115 22.04 -18.15 35.78
CA PHE A 115 21.90 -16.70 35.91
C PHE A 115 23.09 -16.00 36.59
N TRP A 116 23.74 -16.67 37.56
CA TRP A 116 24.87 -16.12 38.30
C TRP A 116 26.16 -16.04 37.48
N GLN A 117 26.39 -17.00 36.59
CA GLN A 117 27.53 -16.96 35.66
C GLN A 117 27.36 -15.81 34.66
N TRP A 118 26.16 -15.63 34.09
CA TRP A 118 25.84 -14.52 33.19
C TRP A 118 26.07 -13.15 33.85
N ASN A 119 25.61 -13.00 35.11
CA ASN A 119 25.76 -11.78 35.87
C ASN A 119 27.23 -11.49 36.25
N TRP A 120 28.05 -12.52 36.49
CA TRP A 120 29.49 -12.35 36.73
C TRP A 120 30.24 -11.83 35.50
N TYR A 121 29.96 -12.37 34.30
CA TYR A 121 30.56 -11.87 33.05
C TYR A 121 30.17 -10.41 32.75
N LEU A 122 28.90 -10.02 32.96
CA LEU A 122 28.46 -8.62 32.84
C LEU A 122 29.22 -7.69 33.80
N ASN A 123 29.31 -8.04 35.08
CA ASN A 123 30.01 -7.22 36.07
C ASN A 123 31.51 -7.06 35.71
N ARG A 124 32.13 -8.11 35.17
CA ARG A 124 33.52 -8.06 34.70
C ARG A 124 33.71 -7.19 33.46
N ALA A 125 32.77 -7.22 32.52
CA ALA A 125 32.76 -6.32 31.34
C ALA A 125 32.59 -4.84 31.74
N HIS A 126 31.96 -4.56 32.88
CA HIS A 126 31.81 -3.22 33.46
C HIS A 126 32.85 -2.86 34.54
N GLY A 127 33.91 -3.66 34.70
CA GLY A 127 35.03 -3.35 35.61
C GLY A 127 34.74 -3.51 37.10
N ILE A 128 33.61 -4.14 37.47
CA ILE A 128 33.21 -4.36 38.85
C ILE A 128 33.91 -5.62 39.38
N GLN A 129 34.78 -5.47 40.38
CA GLN A 129 35.47 -6.60 41.00
C GLN A 129 34.60 -7.30 42.05
N GLY A 130 34.29 -8.57 41.80
CA GLY A 130 33.66 -9.49 42.75
C GLY A 130 34.31 -10.88 42.69
N PRO A 131 34.23 -11.69 43.76
CA PRO A 131 34.86 -13.01 43.80
C PRO A 131 34.28 -13.97 42.75
N ALA A 132 35.11 -14.87 42.24
CA ALA A 132 34.69 -15.90 41.29
C ALA A 132 33.85 -17.00 41.98
N PRO A 133 32.82 -17.55 41.32
CA PRO A 133 31.94 -18.56 41.92
C PRO A 133 32.54 -19.98 41.80
N GLU A 134 33.52 -20.30 42.63
CA GLU A 134 33.96 -21.68 42.84
C GLU A 134 33.46 -22.23 44.19
N THR A 135 32.93 -23.46 44.17
CA THR A 135 32.38 -24.22 45.31
C THR A 135 31.16 -23.63 46.05
N VAL A 136 29.98 -23.72 45.41
CA VAL A 136 28.71 -23.88 46.16
C VAL A 136 28.08 -25.21 45.74
N GLY A 137 28.03 -26.16 46.68
CA GLY A 137 27.46 -27.48 46.46
C GLY A 137 25.93 -27.43 46.28
N SER A 138 25.40 -28.39 45.53
CA SER A 138 23.97 -28.59 45.32
C SER A 138 23.25 -28.92 46.64
N ASN A 139 22.63 -27.90 47.27
CA ASN A 139 21.40 -27.98 48.09
C ASN A 139 21.13 -26.65 48.83
N TYR A 140 20.64 -25.62 48.13
CA TYR A 140 19.95 -24.49 48.79
C TYR A 140 18.81 -23.95 47.89
N SER A 141 17.57 -24.30 48.22
CA SER A 141 16.37 -23.69 47.64
C SER A 141 16.01 -22.42 48.43
N LEU A 142 16.61 -21.28 48.06
CA LEU A 142 16.16 -19.97 48.53
C LEU A 142 15.04 -19.45 47.62
N ALA A 143 13.80 -19.60 48.09
CA ALA A 143 12.62 -19.06 47.42
C ALA A 143 12.55 -17.55 47.61
N ILE A 144 13.17 -16.80 46.69
CA ILE A 144 13.02 -15.34 46.61
C ILE A 144 11.58 -15.03 46.18
N GLN A 145 10.85 -14.29 47.01
CA GLN A 145 9.47 -13.89 46.72
C GLN A 145 9.46 -12.86 45.57
N PRO A 146 8.49 -12.90 44.62
CA PRO A 146 8.46 -11.99 43.47
C PRO A 146 8.53 -10.49 43.82
N MET A 147 8.07 -10.12 45.02
CA MET A 147 8.12 -8.76 45.56
C MET A 147 9.54 -8.21 45.72
N GLU A 148 10.53 -9.05 46.06
CA GLU A 148 11.91 -8.61 46.29
C GLU A 148 12.64 -8.33 44.97
N LEU A 149 12.34 -9.10 43.92
CA LEU A 149 12.85 -8.85 42.57
C LEU A 149 12.33 -7.52 42.00
N ILE A 150 11.06 -7.19 42.26
CA ILE A 150 10.46 -5.91 41.87
C ILE A 150 11.07 -4.74 42.66
N ALA A 151 11.31 -4.92 43.95
CA ALA A 151 11.97 -3.90 44.79
C ALA A 151 13.42 -3.64 44.34
N TRP A 152 14.17 -4.70 44.02
CA TRP A 152 15.51 -4.60 43.45
C TRP A 152 15.49 -3.88 42.08
N TRP A 153 14.57 -4.26 41.19
CA TRP A 153 14.48 -3.65 39.85
C TRP A 153 14.11 -2.15 39.90
N ARG A 154 13.19 -1.75 40.79
CA ARG A 154 12.91 -0.33 41.07
C ARG A 154 14.11 0.41 41.65
N SER A 155 14.94 -0.25 42.45
CA SER A 155 16.16 0.35 43.02
C SER A 155 17.22 0.57 41.94
N VAL A 156 17.34 -0.37 40.99
CA VAL A 156 18.21 -0.23 39.80
C VAL A 156 17.68 0.88 38.88
N GLU A 157 16.38 0.93 38.58
CA GLU A 157 15.78 2.01 37.77
C GLU A 157 16.00 3.38 38.43
N GLN A 158 15.80 3.49 39.75
CA GLN A 158 16.00 4.73 40.50
C GLN A 158 17.49 5.14 40.54
N TYR A 159 18.41 4.20 40.71
CA TYR A 159 19.85 4.48 40.63
C TYR A 159 20.28 4.94 39.23
N LEU A 160 19.76 4.29 38.17
CA LEU A 160 20.02 4.68 36.78
C LEU A 160 19.43 6.07 36.46
N ARG A 161 18.21 6.39 36.93
CA ARG A 161 17.65 7.74 36.83
C ARG A 161 18.52 8.78 37.54
N ILE A 162 18.93 8.54 38.78
CA ILE A 162 19.80 9.45 39.54
C ILE A 162 21.14 9.65 38.80
N GLN A 163 21.73 8.61 38.23
CA GLN A 163 22.96 8.70 37.44
C GLN A 163 22.79 9.39 36.07
N PHE A 164 21.60 9.38 35.47
CA PHE A 164 21.28 10.13 34.26
C PHE A 164 21.03 11.61 34.57
N ASP A 165 20.18 11.89 35.56
CA ASP A 165 19.82 13.25 35.98
C ASP A 165 21.05 13.99 36.54
N SER A 166 21.92 13.32 37.30
CA SER A 166 23.16 13.92 37.83
C SER A 166 24.28 14.09 36.78
N ARG A 167 24.06 13.67 35.53
CA ARG A 167 25.01 13.89 34.41
C ARG A 167 24.48 14.89 33.38
N GLN A 168 23.21 15.30 33.47
CA GLN A 168 22.69 16.37 32.62
C GLN A 168 23.19 17.78 33.01
N SER A 169 23.61 18.00 34.27
CA SER A 169 24.08 19.32 34.72
C SER A 169 25.49 19.69 34.24
N ASP A 170 26.30 18.70 33.87
CA ASP A 170 27.76 18.84 33.72
C ASP A 170 28.23 18.65 32.26
N LEU A 171 27.31 18.40 31.32
CA LEU A 171 27.62 18.36 29.89
C LEU A 171 27.70 19.78 29.31
N PRO A 172 28.75 20.13 28.54
CA PRO A 172 28.78 21.37 27.77
C PRO A 172 27.56 21.46 26.85
N ALA A 173 27.04 22.68 26.66
CA ALA A 173 25.84 22.96 25.86
C ALA A 173 25.93 22.59 24.35
N GLU A 174 27.07 22.05 23.91
CA GLU A 174 27.34 21.57 22.54
C GLU A 174 27.12 20.06 22.37
N ASN A 175 26.68 19.34 23.40
CA ASN A 175 26.27 17.94 23.31
C ASN A 175 24.85 17.75 23.88
N SER A 176 23.86 18.28 23.17
CA SER A 176 22.46 17.95 23.47
C SER A 176 22.16 16.48 23.15
N PRO A 177 21.11 15.87 23.71
CA PRO A 177 20.66 14.55 23.26
C PRO A 177 20.39 14.49 21.76
N GLN A 178 19.91 15.59 21.15
CA GLN A 178 19.67 15.69 19.70
C GLN A 178 20.99 15.53 18.90
N ASP A 179 22.11 16.09 19.39
CA ASP A 179 23.42 15.91 18.77
C ASP A 179 23.93 14.45 18.84
N PHE A 180 23.45 13.64 19.78
CA PHE A 180 23.80 12.22 19.89
C PHE A 180 22.95 11.35 18.94
N PHE A 181 21.64 11.60 18.87
CA PHE A 181 20.73 10.86 17.98
C PHE A 181 21.08 11.07 16.49
N CYS A 182 21.37 12.32 16.10
CA CYS A 182 21.76 12.67 14.72
C CYS A 182 23.11 12.09 14.24
N LYS A 183 23.90 11.45 15.13
CA LYS A 183 25.27 10.97 14.81
C LYS A 183 25.41 9.46 14.58
N SER A 184 24.40 8.63 14.89
CA SER A 184 24.53 7.16 14.72
C SER A 184 23.31 6.45 14.13
N GLY A 185 22.11 6.60 14.71
CA GLY A 185 20.89 5.93 14.26
C GLY A 185 20.31 6.51 12.97
N ASP A 186 20.00 7.82 12.99
CA ASP A 186 19.32 8.49 11.87
C ASP A 186 20.17 8.52 10.60
N GLN A 187 21.50 8.57 10.72
CA GLN A 187 22.38 8.47 9.55
C GLN A 187 22.24 7.13 8.82
N LYS A 188 21.94 6.01 9.50
CA LYS A 188 21.71 4.74 8.79
C LYS A 188 20.37 4.79 8.04
N LYS A 189 19.29 5.27 8.67
CA LYS A 189 17.97 5.49 8.03
C LYS A 189 18.13 6.28 6.74
N PHE A 190 18.78 7.43 6.79
CA PHE A 190 18.88 8.32 5.64
C PHE A 190 19.81 7.82 4.53
N ARG A 191 20.80 6.95 4.81
CA ARG A 191 21.68 6.37 3.79
C ARG A 191 21.01 5.31 2.90
N LEU A 192 19.88 4.75 3.31
CA LEU A 192 19.15 3.73 2.53
C LEU A 192 18.70 4.30 1.18
N TRP A 193 18.89 3.56 0.09
CA TRP A 193 18.69 4.09 -1.27
C TRP A 193 17.23 4.53 -1.53
N TRP A 194 16.24 3.96 -0.84
CA TRP A 194 14.84 4.37 -0.94
C TRP A 194 14.50 5.64 -0.15
N ASN A 195 15.36 6.09 0.76
CA ASN A 195 15.26 7.43 1.35
C ASN A 195 15.91 8.50 0.47
N GLN A 196 16.76 8.14 -0.50
CA GLN A 196 17.50 9.07 -1.36
C GLN A 196 16.70 9.57 -2.59
N PHE A 197 15.45 9.99 -2.38
CA PHE A 197 14.52 10.45 -3.44
C PHE A 197 14.49 9.51 -4.67
N PRO A 198 14.15 8.22 -4.49
CA PRO A 198 14.05 7.26 -5.58
C PRO A 198 12.98 7.68 -6.60
N ARG A 199 13.16 7.26 -7.85
CA ARG A 199 12.32 7.59 -9.01
C ARG A 199 11.80 6.29 -9.59
N PHE A 200 10.55 5.97 -9.24
CA PHE A 200 9.92 4.68 -9.51
C PHE A 200 9.22 4.64 -10.88
N THR A 201 9.34 3.50 -11.57
CA THR A 201 8.56 3.19 -12.76
C THR A 201 8.10 1.74 -12.80
N TYR A 202 6.97 1.51 -13.47
CA TYR A 202 6.47 0.20 -13.86
C TYR A 202 6.93 -0.21 -15.28
N HIS A 203 7.75 0.62 -15.94
CA HIS A 203 8.46 0.22 -17.15
C HIS A 203 9.53 -0.81 -16.83
N SER A 204 9.25 -2.06 -17.24
CA SER A 204 10.11 -3.20 -16.92
C SER A 204 11.22 -3.44 -17.96
N GLU A 205 11.27 -2.66 -19.04
CA GLU A 205 12.34 -2.64 -20.06
C GLU A 205 13.38 -1.55 -19.76
N TYR A 206 14.68 -1.83 -19.97
CA TYR A 206 15.75 -0.89 -19.62
C TYR A 206 15.62 0.47 -20.34
N SER A 207 15.36 0.44 -21.64
CA SER A 207 15.25 1.65 -22.49
C SER A 207 14.10 2.56 -22.06
N LYS A 208 12.97 1.98 -21.63
CA LYS A 208 11.79 2.74 -21.18
C LYS A 208 12.00 3.33 -19.79
N ALA A 209 12.58 2.57 -18.86
CA ALA A 209 12.96 3.08 -17.55
C ALA A 209 13.97 4.25 -17.67
N GLN A 210 14.94 4.13 -18.58
CA GLN A 210 15.87 5.22 -18.90
C GLN A 210 15.17 6.43 -19.52
N ALA A 211 14.20 6.24 -20.41
CA ALA A 211 13.47 7.34 -21.08
C ALA A 211 12.72 8.24 -20.09
N VAL A 212 12.13 7.67 -19.03
CA VAL A 212 11.46 8.42 -17.95
C VAL A 212 12.40 8.85 -16.81
N ASN A 213 13.72 8.66 -16.94
CA ASN A 213 14.73 8.95 -15.90
C ASN A 213 14.44 8.29 -14.53
N ALA A 214 13.92 7.06 -14.55
CA ALA A 214 13.76 6.26 -13.34
C ALA A 214 15.08 5.63 -12.89
N ASN A 215 15.23 5.42 -11.59
CA ASN A 215 16.32 4.62 -11.01
C ASN A 215 15.82 3.43 -10.18
N VAL A 216 14.50 3.21 -10.12
CA VAL A 216 13.88 2.02 -9.53
C VAL A 216 12.78 1.49 -10.43
N VAL A 217 12.77 0.19 -10.67
CA VAL A 217 11.70 -0.52 -11.39
C VAL A 217 10.90 -1.35 -10.38
N THR A 218 9.63 -1.01 -10.20
CA THR A 218 8.74 -1.57 -9.16
C THR A 218 8.45 -3.05 -9.37
N VAL A 219 8.43 -3.51 -10.62
CA VAL A 219 8.31 -4.92 -10.99
C VAL A 219 9.28 -5.17 -12.13
N ALA A 220 10.44 -5.73 -11.82
CA ALA A 220 11.39 -6.12 -12.85
C ALA A 220 10.75 -7.20 -13.74
N ILE A 221 11.05 -7.14 -15.04
CA ILE A 221 10.41 -8.01 -16.03
C ILE A 221 10.60 -9.50 -15.67
N GLY A 222 9.48 -10.22 -15.54
CA GLY A 222 9.45 -11.62 -15.11
C GLY A 222 9.69 -11.88 -13.62
N ALA A 223 10.06 -10.86 -12.83
CA ALA A 223 10.22 -10.96 -11.39
C ALA A 223 8.89 -10.78 -10.65
N ALA A 224 7.91 -11.64 -10.97
CA ALA A 224 6.56 -11.60 -10.42
C ALA A 224 6.12 -12.97 -9.93
N ASP A 225 5.43 -13.02 -8.80
CA ASP A 225 4.77 -14.23 -8.32
C ASP A 225 3.43 -13.95 -7.62
N GLU A 226 2.37 -14.07 -8.41
CA GLU A 226 0.97 -14.05 -7.98
C GLU A 226 0.40 -15.46 -7.73
N GLY A 227 1.25 -16.41 -7.32
CA GLY A 227 0.87 -17.81 -7.15
C GLY A 227 0.72 -18.59 -8.46
N ARG A 228 1.50 -18.22 -9.50
CA ARG A 228 1.54 -18.93 -10.79
C ARG A 228 2.42 -20.20 -10.75
N GLY A 229 3.18 -20.42 -9.68
CA GLY A 229 4.10 -21.54 -9.52
C GLY A 229 5.53 -21.28 -10.04
N PRO A 230 6.53 -22.04 -9.55
CA PRO A 230 7.94 -21.70 -9.74
C PRO A 230 8.45 -21.90 -11.17
N LEU A 231 7.89 -22.83 -11.96
CA LEU A 231 8.28 -23.02 -13.37
C LEU A 231 7.98 -21.77 -14.21
N PHE A 232 6.78 -21.20 -14.07
CA PHE A 232 6.40 -20.01 -14.84
C PHE A 232 7.23 -18.79 -14.43
N ARG A 233 7.55 -18.68 -13.14
CA ARG A 233 8.48 -17.67 -12.59
C ARG A 233 9.86 -17.80 -13.26
N GLN A 234 10.41 -19.02 -13.37
CA GLN A 234 11.70 -19.28 -14.02
C GLN A 234 11.70 -18.94 -15.52
N LEU A 235 10.66 -19.34 -16.25
CA LEU A 235 10.53 -19.02 -17.68
C LEU A 235 10.53 -17.50 -17.89
N SER A 236 9.67 -16.79 -17.15
CA SER A 236 9.56 -15.33 -17.21
C SER A 236 10.88 -14.61 -16.86
N MET A 237 11.65 -15.15 -15.91
CA MET A 237 12.96 -14.63 -15.50
C MET A 237 14.09 -14.89 -16.51
N ASN A 238 13.96 -15.93 -17.35
CA ASN A 238 14.92 -16.26 -18.41
C ASN A 238 14.77 -15.32 -19.60
N ASP A 239 13.54 -15.14 -20.10
CA ASP A 239 13.21 -14.25 -21.22
C ASP A 239 13.68 -12.80 -20.98
N SER A 240 13.81 -12.43 -19.71
CA SER A 240 14.06 -11.06 -19.25
C SER A 240 15.50 -10.75 -18.82
N ASN A 241 16.38 -11.75 -18.80
CA ASN A 241 17.70 -11.66 -18.17
C ASN A 241 18.59 -10.54 -18.75
N ALA A 242 18.48 -10.26 -20.06
CA ALA A 242 19.27 -9.23 -20.73
C ALA A 242 18.96 -7.81 -20.23
N ASP A 243 17.68 -7.44 -20.12
CA ASP A 243 17.27 -6.13 -19.59
C ASP A 243 17.60 -6.01 -18.10
N ARG A 244 17.37 -7.08 -17.31
CA ARG A 244 17.74 -7.10 -15.88
C ARG A 244 19.24 -6.90 -15.65
N GLN A 245 20.09 -7.47 -16.51
CA GLN A 245 21.53 -7.23 -16.48
C GLN A 245 21.90 -5.78 -16.83
N ARG A 246 21.30 -5.22 -17.89
CA ARG A 246 21.52 -3.81 -18.30
C ARG A 246 21.11 -2.83 -17.19
N MET A 247 19.96 -3.05 -16.56
CA MET A 247 19.50 -2.25 -15.43
C MET A 247 20.52 -2.26 -14.28
N ARG A 248 21.02 -3.43 -13.86
CA ARG A 248 22.05 -3.52 -12.80
C ARG A 248 23.34 -2.79 -13.19
N GLN A 249 23.80 -2.96 -14.43
CA GLN A 249 25.01 -2.30 -14.95
C GLN A 249 24.91 -0.76 -14.95
N ASN A 250 23.69 -0.22 -15.02
CA ASN A 250 23.41 1.22 -15.00
C ASN A 250 22.86 1.72 -13.65
N GLY A 251 22.94 0.91 -12.58
CA GLY A 251 22.52 1.29 -11.23
C GLY A 251 21.00 1.43 -11.02
N ILE A 252 20.18 0.89 -11.93
CA ILE A 252 18.73 0.86 -11.78
C ILE A 252 18.33 -0.31 -10.87
N LYS A 253 17.76 0.04 -9.71
CA LYS A 253 17.27 -0.89 -8.69
C LYS A 253 16.06 -1.68 -9.21
N GLN A 254 16.01 -2.97 -8.89
CA GLN A 254 15.00 -3.90 -9.40
C GLN A 254 14.28 -4.61 -8.28
N LEU A 255 12.96 -4.47 -8.23
CA LEU A 255 12.10 -5.14 -7.26
C LEU A 255 11.38 -6.34 -7.87
N ALA A 256 11.11 -7.35 -7.05
CA ALA A 256 10.14 -8.40 -7.36
C ALA A 256 8.74 -8.01 -6.88
N TRP A 257 7.72 -8.39 -7.63
CA TRP A 257 6.33 -8.39 -7.17
C TRP A 257 5.99 -9.74 -6.52
N ILE A 258 5.44 -9.70 -5.32
CA ILE A 258 4.85 -10.86 -4.65
C ILE A 258 3.42 -10.49 -4.25
N GLU A 259 2.48 -11.36 -4.62
CA GLU A 259 1.13 -11.31 -4.10
C GLU A 259 1.12 -11.89 -2.68
N GLY A 260 0.95 -11.04 -1.68
CA GLY A 260 1.01 -11.39 -0.26
C GLY A 260 -0.15 -12.30 0.16
N GLN A 261 -1.18 -11.69 0.75
CA GLN A 261 -2.35 -12.36 1.33
C GLN A 261 -3.62 -12.25 0.47
N GLY A 262 -3.54 -11.64 -0.72
CA GLY A 262 -4.66 -11.55 -1.69
C GLY A 262 -4.85 -12.82 -2.50
N GLN A 263 -4.50 -12.80 -3.79
CA GLN A 263 -4.92 -13.82 -4.76
C GLN A 263 -3.84 -14.88 -5.08
N ALA A 264 -4.25 -15.97 -5.72
CA ALA A 264 -3.39 -16.98 -6.33
C ALA A 264 -3.97 -17.37 -7.70
N ARG A 265 -3.19 -17.22 -8.77
CA ARG A 265 -3.71 -17.36 -10.15
C ARG A 265 -3.43 -18.73 -10.78
N THR A 266 -4.39 -19.20 -11.56
CA THR A 266 -4.30 -20.40 -12.40
C THR A 266 -4.81 -20.07 -13.81
N PHE A 267 -4.00 -20.33 -14.84
CA PHE A 267 -4.31 -20.02 -16.23
C PHE A 267 -4.00 -21.20 -17.16
N ILE A 268 -4.61 -21.23 -18.35
CA ILE A 268 -4.33 -22.28 -19.34
C ILE A 268 -3.01 -22.05 -20.07
N SER A 269 -2.33 -23.15 -20.33
CA SER A 269 -1.22 -23.26 -21.28
C SER A 269 -1.44 -24.43 -22.24
N ALA A 270 -0.76 -24.37 -23.38
CA ALA A 270 -0.71 -25.45 -24.34
C ALA A 270 0.74 -25.92 -24.51
N ILE A 271 0.94 -27.23 -24.41
CA ILE A 271 2.21 -27.93 -24.50
C ILE A 271 2.14 -28.96 -25.63
N ASN A 272 3.31 -29.41 -26.10
CA ASN A 272 3.41 -30.46 -27.10
C ASN A 272 3.58 -31.82 -26.42
N LYS A 273 2.55 -32.66 -26.46
CA LYS A 273 2.66 -34.09 -26.15
C LYS A 273 3.07 -34.84 -27.41
N LEU A 274 4.22 -35.49 -27.36
CA LEU A 274 4.82 -36.22 -28.46
C LEU A 274 4.03 -37.51 -28.73
N ARG A 275 3.73 -37.77 -30.00
CA ARG A 275 3.12 -39.04 -30.45
C ARG A 275 4.19 -40.12 -30.59
N GLN A 276 4.75 -40.56 -29.45
CA GLN A 276 5.64 -41.73 -29.38
C GLN A 276 4.80 -43.03 -29.27
N PRO A 277 5.19 -44.14 -29.93
CA PRO A 277 4.51 -45.42 -29.81
C PRO A 277 4.74 -46.07 -28.44
N VAL A 278 3.78 -46.89 -28.01
CA VAL A 278 3.73 -47.52 -26.67
C VAL A 278 4.77 -48.63 -26.54
N PHE A 279 6.03 -48.29 -26.26
CA PHE A 279 7.06 -49.25 -25.83
C PHE A 279 7.99 -48.68 -24.75
N LEU A 280 7.68 -49.04 -23.49
CA LEU A 280 8.64 -49.20 -22.38
C LEU A 280 9.36 -47.96 -21.80
N GLU A 281 8.72 -46.78 -21.78
CA GLU A 281 9.19 -45.69 -20.91
C GLU A 281 8.23 -45.45 -19.75
N THR A 282 8.72 -45.74 -18.53
CA THR A 282 8.02 -45.48 -17.25
C THR A 282 8.09 -44.03 -16.80
N ASP A 283 8.89 -43.20 -17.49
CA ASP A 283 9.03 -41.78 -17.21
C ASP A 283 8.07 -40.95 -18.06
N LEU A 284 6.99 -40.46 -17.43
CA LEU A 284 5.97 -39.65 -18.11
C LEU A 284 6.54 -38.35 -18.73
N ARG A 285 7.74 -37.91 -18.34
CA ARG A 285 8.39 -36.71 -18.89
C ARG A 285 8.78 -36.86 -20.36
N THR A 286 9.12 -38.07 -20.83
CA THR A 286 9.51 -38.31 -22.23
C THR A 286 8.34 -38.16 -23.22
N GLN A 287 7.11 -38.13 -22.71
CA GLN A 287 5.91 -37.91 -23.52
C GLN A 287 5.77 -36.45 -24.00
N TYR A 288 6.63 -35.52 -23.57
CA TYR A 288 6.52 -34.09 -23.89
C TYR A 288 7.73 -33.56 -24.65
N GLN A 289 7.52 -32.53 -25.46
CA GLN A 289 8.65 -31.73 -25.96
C GLN A 289 9.24 -30.96 -24.78
N ILE A 290 10.43 -31.36 -24.34
CA ILE A 290 11.11 -30.74 -23.19
C ILE A 290 11.75 -29.40 -23.58
N ASP A 291 11.66 -28.42 -22.70
CA ASP A 291 12.45 -27.21 -22.72
C ASP A 291 13.84 -27.49 -22.11
N PRO A 292 14.95 -27.27 -22.84
CA PRO A 292 16.29 -27.61 -22.37
C PRO A 292 16.77 -26.74 -21.19
N PHE A 293 16.20 -25.56 -20.96
CA PHE A 293 16.60 -24.67 -19.87
C PHE A 293 15.93 -25.04 -18.54
N THR A 294 14.70 -25.55 -18.58
CA THR A 294 13.92 -25.88 -17.37
C THR A 294 13.84 -27.38 -17.10
N SER A 295 14.05 -28.23 -18.11
CA SER A 295 13.78 -29.67 -18.07
C SER A 295 12.31 -30.03 -17.78
N ALA A 296 11.39 -29.09 -18.02
CA ALA A 296 9.94 -29.28 -18.00
C ALA A 296 9.38 -29.36 -19.44
N ALA A 297 8.10 -29.65 -19.58
CA ALA A 297 7.42 -29.55 -20.88
C ALA A 297 7.44 -28.09 -21.38
N LYS A 298 7.77 -27.91 -22.65
CA LYS A 298 7.82 -26.59 -23.28
C LYS A 298 6.42 -26.01 -23.44
N ILE A 299 6.18 -24.89 -22.78
CA ILE A 299 4.98 -24.07 -22.99
C ILE A 299 5.06 -23.43 -24.38
N LEU A 300 4.10 -23.76 -25.25
CA LEU A 300 4.00 -23.23 -26.60
C LEU A 300 2.98 -22.09 -26.72
N ALA A 301 1.94 -22.13 -25.88
CA ALA A 301 0.99 -21.05 -25.72
C ALA A 301 0.53 -20.93 -24.27
N HIS A 302 0.04 -19.75 -23.90
CA HIS A 302 -0.61 -19.46 -22.62
C HIS A 302 -1.75 -18.47 -22.86
N HIS A 303 -2.64 -18.30 -21.89
CA HIS A 303 -3.82 -17.42 -21.95
C HIS A 303 -3.60 -16.11 -22.76
N TRP A 304 -2.62 -15.28 -22.36
CA TRP A 304 -2.34 -13.98 -23.00
C TRP A 304 -1.85 -14.03 -24.45
N ASN A 305 -1.28 -15.15 -24.94
CA ASN A 305 -0.78 -15.28 -26.33
C ASN A 305 -1.55 -16.32 -27.17
N TRP A 306 -2.60 -16.92 -26.59
CA TRP A 306 -3.32 -18.09 -27.13
C TRP A 306 -3.84 -17.92 -28.56
N ARG A 307 -4.30 -16.71 -28.91
CA ARG A 307 -4.83 -16.42 -30.25
C ARG A 307 -3.79 -16.49 -31.37
N SER A 308 -2.50 -16.40 -31.04
CA SER A 308 -1.40 -16.43 -32.00
C SER A 308 -0.60 -17.74 -31.96
N HIS A 309 -0.67 -18.49 -30.86
CA HIS A 309 0.17 -19.67 -30.63
C HIS A 309 -0.57 -20.92 -30.14
N GLY A 310 -1.85 -20.82 -29.81
CA GLY A 310 -2.68 -21.91 -29.27
C GLY A 310 -3.05 -22.99 -30.29
N PRO A 311 -3.83 -24.00 -29.89
CA PRO A 311 -4.13 -25.19 -30.69
C PRO A 311 -4.75 -24.88 -32.07
N ASP A 312 -5.50 -23.78 -32.18
CA ASP A 312 -6.17 -23.34 -33.40
C ASP A 312 -5.21 -22.81 -34.48
N VAL A 313 -3.96 -22.49 -34.10
CA VAL A 313 -2.94 -21.88 -34.99
C VAL A 313 -1.66 -22.74 -35.05
N ASN A 314 -1.30 -23.41 -33.95
CA ASN A 314 -0.09 -24.22 -33.81
C ASN A 314 -0.47 -25.67 -33.51
N SER A 315 -0.31 -26.56 -34.49
CA SER A 315 -0.58 -28.01 -34.32
C SER A 315 0.37 -28.71 -33.34
N GLY A 316 1.49 -28.09 -32.95
CA GLY A 316 2.35 -28.55 -31.87
C GLY A 316 1.77 -28.24 -30.48
N ALA A 317 0.92 -27.22 -30.33
CA ALA A 317 0.23 -26.87 -29.10
C ALA A 317 -0.97 -27.81 -28.84
N ASN A 318 -0.71 -29.12 -28.81
CA ASN A 318 -1.73 -30.16 -28.96
C ASN A 318 -2.36 -30.66 -27.65
N THR A 319 -1.82 -30.25 -26.50
CA THR A 319 -2.26 -30.67 -25.16
C THR A 319 -2.45 -29.45 -24.29
N ILE A 320 -3.63 -29.30 -23.70
CA ILE A 320 -3.95 -28.21 -22.76
C ILE A 320 -3.54 -28.65 -21.36
N ALA A 321 -2.92 -27.73 -20.61
CA ALA A 321 -2.58 -27.89 -19.20
C ALA A 321 -2.99 -26.63 -18.45
N TRP A 322 -3.52 -26.78 -17.23
CA TRP A 322 -3.69 -25.66 -16.31
C TRP A 322 -2.38 -25.44 -15.55
N VAL A 323 -1.93 -24.19 -15.49
CA VAL A 323 -0.70 -23.75 -14.83
C VAL A 323 -1.08 -22.92 -13.63
N GLY A 324 -0.70 -23.40 -12.44
CA GLY A 324 -0.87 -22.68 -11.18
C GLY A 324 -0.38 -23.53 -10.00
N LEU A 325 -0.69 -23.10 -8.78
CA LEU A 325 -0.20 -23.81 -7.59
C LEU A 325 -0.82 -25.18 -7.38
N HIS A 326 -2.05 -25.42 -7.85
CA HIS A 326 -2.64 -26.75 -7.84
C HIS A 326 -1.78 -27.77 -8.61
N SER A 327 -1.33 -27.43 -9.81
CA SER A 327 -0.48 -28.29 -10.66
C SER A 327 0.85 -28.57 -9.98
N TYR A 328 1.42 -27.52 -9.38
CA TYR A 328 2.68 -27.56 -8.64
C TYR A 328 2.63 -28.52 -7.45
N VAL A 329 1.62 -28.42 -6.58
CA VAL A 329 1.48 -29.32 -5.41
C VAL A 329 1.06 -30.74 -5.79
N ASN A 330 0.33 -30.90 -6.90
CA ASN A 330 -0.04 -32.21 -7.44
C ASN A 330 1.11 -32.90 -8.19
N ASN A 331 2.24 -32.22 -8.41
CA ASN A 331 3.40 -32.74 -9.15
C ASN A 331 3.05 -33.21 -10.57
N GLU A 332 2.26 -32.41 -11.28
CA GLU A 332 1.82 -32.74 -12.64
C GLU A 332 3.01 -33.09 -13.55
N PRO A 333 2.99 -34.22 -14.29
CA PRO A 333 4.19 -34.75 -14.96
C PRO A 333 4.89 -33.80 -15.92
N TRP A 334 4.15 -32.87 -16.53
CA TRP A 334 4.66 -31.87 -17.46
C TRP A 334 5.52 -30.79 -16.77
N LEU A 335 5.48 -30.65 -15.44
CA LEU A 335 6.36 -29.75 -14.68
C LEU A 335 7.80 -30.25 -14.57
N GLY A 336 8.05 -31.53 -14.83
CA GLY A 336 9.38 -32.13 -14.65
C GLY A 336 9.92 -31.91 -13.22
N PRO A 337 11.12 -31.36 -13.03
CA PRO A 337 11.73 -31.18 -11.70
C PRO A 337 11.15 -30.01 -10.89
N TRP A 338 10.12 -29.31 -11.39
CA TRP A 338 9.53 -28.10 -10.78
C TRP A 338 8.27 -28.35 -9.95
N GLY A 339 7.79 -29.59 -9.80
CA GLY A 339 6.73 -29.93 -8.84
C GLY A 339 7.17 -29.77 -7.38
N ALA A 340 6.23 -29.77 -6.44
CA ALA A 340 6.49 -29.55 -5.01
C ALA A 340 7.34 -30.66 -4.33
N GLN A 341 7.41 -31.85 -4.92
CA GLN A 341 8.30 -32.96 -4.54
C GLN A 341 9.55 -33.04 -5.43
N GLY A 342 9.70 -32.10 -6.38
CA GLY A 342 10.84 -32.03 -7.29
C GLY A 342 12.05 -31.30 -6.70
N GLU A 343 13.21 -31.53 -7.30
CA GLU A 343 14.51 -31.04 -6.81
C GLU A 343 14.70 -29.52 -6.91
N ARG A 344 13.98 -28.83 -7.81
CA ARG A 344 14.21 -27.39 -8.08
C ARG A 344 13.56 -26.44 -7.09
N PHE A 345 12.41 -26.82 -6.54
CA PHE A 345 11.63 -25.97 -5.64
C PHE A 345 10.76 -26.86 -4.72
N PRO A 346 11.38 -27.64 -3.81
CA PRO A 346 10.64 -28.51 -2.89
C PRO A 346 9.87 -27.70 -1.85
N MET A 347 8.66 -28.14 -1.52
CA MET A 347 7.78 -27.56 -0.49
C MET A 347 7.05 -28.66 0.28
N ARG A 348 6.61 -28.40 1.52
CA ARG A 348 5.76 -29.37 2.22
C ARG A 348 4.43 -29.55 1.51
N THR A 349 3.85 -30.75 1.68
CA THR A 349 2.49 -31.02 1.22
C THR A 349 1.50 -30.10 1.96
N PRO A 350 0.63 -29.37 1.25
CA PRO A 350 -0.42 -28.56 1.89
C PRO A 350 -1.42 -29.48 2.61
N THR A 351 -2.14 -28.94 3.59
CA THR A 351 -3.09 -29.70 4.42
C THR A 351 -4.37 -28.91 4.67
N TYR A 352 -5.43 -29.62 5.03
CA TYR A 352 -6.57 -29.06 5.75
C TYR A 352 -6.21 -28.85 7.24
N PRO A 353 -7.01 -28.07 8.01
CA PRO A 353 -6.75 -27.84 9.44
C PRO A 353 -6.77 -29.09 10.33
N ASP A 354 -7.32 -30.22 9.85
CA ASP A 354 -7.32 -31.54 10.50
C ASP A 354 -6.03 -32.36 10.23
N GLY A 355 -5.10 -31.83 9.41
CA GLY A 355 -3.87 -32.50 8.98
C GLY A 355 -4.02 -33.40 7.75
N ARG A 356 -5.22 -33.55 7.18
CA ARG A 356 -5.44 -34.32 5.95
C ARG A 356 -4.70 -33.65 4.77
N PRO A 357 -3.96 -34.41 3.94
CA PRO A 357 -3.28 -33.85 2.76
C PRO A 357 -4.25 -33.17 1.79
N ALA A 358 -3.84 -32.01 1.26
CA ALA A 358 -4.62 -31.19 0.33
C ALA A 358 -4.08 -31.27 -1.10
N VAL A 359 -3.99 -32.50 -1.64
CA VAL A 359 -3.48 -32.81 -2.98
C VAL A 359 -4.48 -33.66 -3.76
N GLY A 360 -4.46 -33.52 -5.10
CA GLY A 360 -5.42 -34.13 -6.01
C GLY A 360 -6.64 -33.24 -6.30
N TYR A 361 -7.73 -33.86 -6.74
CA TYR A 361 -8.93 -33.19 -7.24
C TYR A 361 -10.20 -33.81 -6.63
N LEU A 362 -11.17 -32.97 -6.27
CA LEU A 362 -12.49 -33.37 -5.75
C LEU A 362 -13.39 -33.97 -6.84
N LYS A 363 -13.19 -33.57 -8.11
CA LYS A 363 -14.04 -33.96 -9.24
C LYS A 363 -13.26 -34.32 -10.50
N SER A 364 -12.33 -33.47 -10.95
CA SER A 364 -11.66 -33.64 -12.25
C SER A 364 -10.31 -32.92 -12.33
N GLU A 365 -9.27 -33.61 -12.79
CA GLU A 365 -7.94 -33.04 -13.07
C GLU A 365 -7.96 -31.95 -14.17
N TYR A 366 -9.01 -31.93 -15.01
CA TYR A 366 -9.18 -30.92 -16.07
C TYR A 366 -9.86 -29.64 -15.57
N ASP A 367 -10.37 -29.62 -14.33
CA ASP A 367 -11.03 -28.48 -13.71
C ASP A 367 -10.24 -28.01 -12.47
N PRO A 368 -9.46 -26.91 -12.58
CA PRO A 368 -8.65 -26.41 -11.48
C PRO A 368 -9.49 -25.90 -10.30
N THR A 369 -10.77 -25.57 -10.51
CA THR A 369 -11.68 -25.18 -9.41
C THR A 369 -12.01 -26.37 -8.51
N SER A 370 -11.80 -27.60 -8.98
CA SER A 370 -11.96 -28.82 -8.19
C SER A 370 -10.70 -29.27 -7.46
N ALA A 371 -9.58 -28.53 -7.55
CA ALA A 371 -8.34 -28.90 -6.87
C ALA A 371 -8.48 -28.85 -5.33
N ILE A 372 -8.13 -29.95 -4.67
CA ILE A 372 -8.20 -30.11 -3.21
C ILE A 372 -7.30 -29.07 -2.51
N PHE A 373 -6.22 -28.66 -3.16
CA PHE A 373 -5.36 -27.56 -2.71
C PHE A 373 -6.12 -26.26 -2.44
N TYR A 374 -6.93 -25.81 -3.42
CA TYR A 374 -7.69 -24.58 -3.29
C TYR A 374 -8.89 -24.75 -2.35
N ASP A 375 -9.55 -25.91 -2.34
CA ASP A 375 -10.59 -26.19 -1.34
C ASP A 375 -10.06 -26.05 0.10
N ALA A 376 -8.85 -26.55 0.39
CA ALA A 376 -8.27 -26.46 1.73
C ALA A 376 -7.68 -25.07 2.07
N ASN A 377 -7.23 -24.29 1.08
CA ASN A 377 -6.39 -23.09 1.31
C ASN A 377 -6.95 -21.79 0.73
N ALA A 378 -8.09 -21.79 0.04
CA ALA A 378 -8.70 -20.57 -0.51
C ALA A 378 -9.73 -19.94 0.43
N GLY A 379 -9.94 -18.64 0.27
CA GLY A 379 -11.03 -17.89 0.90
C GLY A 379 -12.38 -18.39 0.39
N LYS A 380 -13.28 -18.68 1.34
CA LYS A 380 -14.63 -19.20 1.08
C LYS A 380 -15.69 -18.19 1.51
N ASP A 381 -16.86 -18.28 0.89
CA ASP A 381 -18.05 -17.53 1.31
C ASP A 381 -18.70 -18.13 2.57
N VAL A 382 -19.80 -17.53 3.03
CA VAL A 382 -20.60 -18.03 4.16
C VAL A 382 -21.28 -19.39 3.89
N ASN A 383 -21.30 -19.87 2.64
CA ASN A 383 -21.78 -21.20 2.27
C ASN A 383 -20.67 -22.27 2.33
N GLY A 384 -19.39 -21.85 2.34
CA GLY A 384 -18.23 -22.74 2.23
C GLY A 384 -17.77 -22.98 0.79
N GLU A 385 -18.31 -22.23 -0.17
CA GLU A 385 -17.91 -22.28 -1.58
C GLU A 385 -16.69 -21.36 -1.82
N ILE A 386 -15.80 -21.76 -2.72
CA ILE A 386 -14.59 -21.00 -3.04
C ILE A 386 -14.95 -19.71 -3.78
N TYR A 387 -14.41 -18.57 -3.35
CA TYR A 387 -14.52 -17.34 -4.11
C TYR A 387 -13.52 -17.31 -5.27
N LEU A 388 -14.04 -17.06 -6.48
CA LEU A 388 -13.30 -17.09 -7.73
C LEU A 388 -13.53 -15.82 -8.53
N GLU A 389 -12.44 -15.26 -9.06
CA GLU A 389 -12.47 -14.20 -10.09
C GLU A 389 -11.93 -14.77 -11.42
N TYR A 390 -12.41 -14.23 -12.54
CA TYR A 390 -12.21 -14.83 -13.86
C TYR A 390 -11.89 -13.78 -14.92
N GLU A 391 -10.92 -14.04 -15.81
CA GLU A 391 -10.81 -13.30 -17.07
C GLU A 391 -11.62 -14.01 -18.17
N PHE A 392 -12.65 -13.32 -18.66
CA PHE A 392 -13.61 -13.86 -19.62
C PHE A 392 -13.26 -13.51 -21.08
N SER A 393 -13.49 -14.46 -21.98
CA SER A 393 -13.63 -14.22 -23.42
C SER A 393 -15.08 -14.41 -23.86
N GLU A 394 -15.60 -13.48 -24.67
CA GLU A 394 -16.95 -13.59 -25.27
C GLU A 394 -17.01 -14.57 -26.47
N LYS A 395 -15.85 -15.06 -26.91
CA LYS A 395 -15.73 -15.99 -28.04
C LYS A 395 -15.29 -17.36 -27.55
N LEU A 396 -15.84 -18.41 -28.16
CA LEU A 396 -15.30 -19.77 -28.04
C LEU A 396 -13.83 -19.75 -28.48
N ILE A 397 -12.96 -20.23 -27.61
CA ILE A 397 -11.53 -20.44 -27.88
C ILE A 397 -11.24 -21.87 -27.44
N THR A 398 -10.57 -22.65 -28.28
CA THR A 398 -10.29 -24.07 -28.01
C THR A 398 -9.53 -24.22 -26.69
N GLY A 399 -10.07 -25.03 -25.78
CA GLY A 399 -9.49 -25.31 -24.46
C GLY A 399 -9.97 -24.44 -23.30
N TYR A 400 -10.75 -23.39 -23.55
CA TYR A 400 -11.35 -22.56 -22.48
C TYR A 400 -12.61 -23.22 -21.90
N HIS A 401 -12.80 -23.12 -20.58
CA HIS A 401 -14.01 -23.65 -19.91
C HIS A 401 -15.21 -22.72 -20.14
N PRO A 402 -16.38 -23.25 -20.58
CA PRO A 402 -17.59 -22.45 -20.74
C PRO A 402 -18.31 -22.25 -19.40
N LEU A 403 -18.53 -20.99 -19.01
CA LEU A 403 -19.33 -20.59 -17.85
C LEU A 403 -20.56 -19.79 -18.28
N LYS A 404 -21.57 -19.72 -17.41
CA LYS A 404 -22.70 -18.80 -17.54
C LYS A 404 -22.42 -17.51 -16.76
N HIS A 405 -22.34 -16.40 -17.48
CA HIS A 405 -22.23 -15.08 -16.89
C HIS A 405 -23.57 -14.61 -16.29
N ARG A 406 -23.54 -13.62 -15.39
CA ARG A 406 -24.74 -13.12 -14.66
C ARG A 406 -25.85 -12.58 -15.59
N ASP A 407 -25.51 -12.21 -16.82
CA ASP A 407 -26.47 -11.77 -17.86
C ASP A 407 -27.00 -12.92 -18.76
N GLY A 408 -26.68 -14.18 -18.42
CA GLY A 408 -27.12 -15.38 -19.15
C GLY A 408 -26.26 -15.77 -20.35
N ARG A 409 -25.31 -14.92 -20.78
CA ARG A 409 -24.39 -15.24 -21.88
C ARG A 409 -23.44 -16.37 -21.46
N THR A 410 -23.06 -17.21 -22.43
CA THR A 410 -21.92 -18.13 -22.24
C THR A 410 -20.63 -17.34 -22.44
N VAL A 411 -19.75 -17.39 -21.45
CA VAL A 411 -18.40 -16.82 -21.49
C VAL A 411 -17.38 -17.94 -21.36
N TYR A 412 -16.16 -17.71 -21.85
CA TYR A 412 -15.11 -18.71 -21.88
C TYR A 412 -13.95 -18.27 -21.01
N VAL A 413 -13.53 -19.13 -20.08
CA VAL A 413 -12.49 -18.85 -19.08
C VAL A 413 -11.22 -19.64 -19.39
N GLY A 414 -10.09 -18.93 -19.39
CA GLY A 414 -8.75 -19.50 -19.49
C GLY A 414 -7.83 -19.03 -18.37
N ASP A 415 -8.37 -18.33 -17.38
CA ASP A 415 -7.62 -17.67 -16.32
C ASP A 415 -8.54 -17.39 -15.11
N ILE A 416 -8.07 -17.78 -13.92
CA ILE A 416 -8.84 -17.85 -12.68
C ILE A 416 -7.96 -17.37 -11.52
N SER A 417 -8.43 -16.37 -10.78
CA SER A 417 -7.87 -15.99 -9.49
C SER A 417 -8.64 -16.64 -8.35
N PHE A 418 -7.91 -17.23 -7.42
CA PHE A 418 -8.41 -17.81 -6.18
C PHE A 418 -7.97 -16.91 -5.03
N ASN A 419 -8.90 -16.43 -4.20
CA ASN A 419 -8.50 -15.70 -2.99
C ASN A 419 -7.81 -16.66 -2.02
N LYS A 420 -6.72 -16.23 -1.38
CA LYS A 420 -6.03 -17.01 -0.36
C LYS A 420 -6.82 -16.99 0.94
N ASP A 421 -6.98 -18.13 1.60
CA ASP A 421 -7.25 -18.13 3.03
C ASP A 421 -5.96 -17.75 3.74
N MET A 422 -5.83 -16.46 4.04
CA MET A 422 -4.73 -15.87 4.81
C MET A 422 -4.38 -16.63 6.09
N ALA A 423 -5.31 -17.35 6.73
CA ALA A 423 -5.03 -18.11 7.94
C ALA A 423 -4.26 -19.42 7.66
N SER A 424 -4.14 -19.84 6.41
CA SER A 424 -3.27 -20.95 6.01
C SER A 424 -1.80 -20.52 6.01
N SER A 425 -1.03 -21.13 6.91
CA SER A 425 0.42 -20.96 6.99
C SER A 425 1.19 -21.38 5.72
N TRP A 426 0.57 -22.13 4.81
CA TRP A 426 1.22 -22.61 3.60
C TRP A 426 1.53 -21.46 2.62
N TRP A 427 0.67 -20.43 2.56
CA TRP A 427 0.89 -19.26 1.70
C TRP A 427 2.13 -18.46 2.09
N LEU A 428 2.33 -18.25 3.40
CA LEU A 428 3.51 -17.56 3.93
C LEU A 428 4.80 -18.32 3.57
N GLU A 429 4.81 -19.64 3.72
CA GLU A 429 5.95 -20.48 3.37
C GLU A 429 6.26 -20.43 1.86
N TYR A 430 5.22 -20.50 1.01
CA TYR A 430 5.38 -20.38 -0.44
C TYR A 430 5.98 -19.02 -0.82
N ASN A 431 5.45 -17.92 -0.25
CA ASN A 431 5.94 -16.57 -0.48
C ASN A 431 7.41 -16.44 -0.02
N LEU A 432 7.79 -16.97 1.14
CA LEU A 432 9.18 -16.96 1.61
C LEU A 432 10.12 -17.81 0.75
N SER A 433 9.65 -18.91 0.17
CA SER A 433 10.41 -19.67 -0.83
C SER A 433 10.57 -18.91 -2.15
N ALA A 434 9.56 -18.13 -2.57
CA ALA A 434 9.66 -17.22 -3.72
C ALA A 434 10.65 -16.07 -3.46
N VAL A 435 10.64 -15.48 -2.27
CA VAL A 435 11.63 -14.48 -1.80
C VAL A 435 13.05 -15.01 -1.92
N LYS A 436 13.34 -16.21 -1.41
CA LYS A 436 14.67 -16.84 -1.49
C LYS A 436 15.13 -17.01 -2.94
N TYR A 437 14.25 -17.46 -3.83
CA TYR A 437 14.52 -17.56 -5.27
C TYR A 437 14.85 -16.19 -5.90
N PHE A 438 14.11 -15.14 -5.55
CA PHE A 438 14.33 -13.78 -6.06
C PHE A 438 15.61 -13.12 -5.50
N LEU A 439 15.95 -13.37 -4.23
CA LEU A 439 17.21 -12.90 -3.64
C LEU A 439 18.42 -13.51 -4.35
N ASN A 440 18.38 -14.82 -4.64
CA ASN A 440 19.38 -15.54 -5.42
C ASN A 440 19.47 -15.05 -6.89
N SER A 441 18.45 -14.33 -7.37
CA SER A 441 18.43 -13.71 -8.70
C SER A 441 18.94 -12.26 -8.72
N SER A 442 19.60 -11.82 -7.65
CA SER A 442 20.19 -10.49 -7.46
C SER A 442 19.23 -9.31 -7.64
N LEU A 443 18.02 -9.44 -7.10
CA LEU A 443 17.07 -8.33 -6.94
C LEU A 443 17.35 -7.54 -5.65
N ASP A 444 16.93 -6.27 -5.63
CA ASP A 444 17.21 -5.27 -4.60
C ASP A 444 16.09 -5.15 -3.54
N GLY A 445 14.95 -5.79 -3.78
CA GLY A 445 13.82 -5.75 -2.85
C GLY A 445 12.52 -6.26 -3.44
N PHE A 446 11.43 -5.92 -2.76
CA PHE A 446 10.10 -6.46 -3.01
C PHE A 446 9.05 -5.35 -2.96
N TRP A 447 8.08 -5.44 -3.87
CA TRP A 447 6.75 -4.86 -3.69
C TRP A 447 5.78 -5.99 -3.36
N ILE A 448 5.24 -5.96 -2.14
CA ILE A 448 4.24 -6.91 -1.68
C ILE A 448 2.86 -6.29 -1.92
N ASP A 449 2.17 -6.82 -2.93
CA ASP A 449 0.79 -6.45 -3.19
C ASP A 449 -0.13 -7.26 -2.28
N ASN A 450 -1.28 -6.67 -1.93
CA ASN A 450 -2.25 -7.19 -0.96
C ASN A 450 -1.58 -7.74 0.31
N HIS A 451 -0.73 -6.92 0.95
CA HIS A 451 0.17 -7.38 2.02
C HIS A 451 -0.56 -7.93 3.25
N SER A 452 -1.62 -7.25 3.72
CA SER A 452 -2.57 -7.79 4.71
C SER A 452 -3.70 -8.60 4.08
N GLY A 453 -4.03 -8.33 2.81
CA GLY A 453 -5.02 -9.02 2.01
C GLY A 453 -6.26 -8.17 1.72
N TRP A 454 -6.28 -7.44 0.61
CA TRP A 454 -7.48 -6.73 0.13
C TRP A 454 -8.74 -7.61 0.15
N ASP A 455 -8.59 -8.90 -0.13
CA ASP A 455 -9.73 -9.78 -0.35
C ASP A 455 -10.49 -10.28 0.88
N PHE A 456 -9.93 -10.30 2.11
CA PHE A 456 -10.64 -10.96 3.21
C PHE A 456 -11.67 -10.07 3.93
N LEU A 457 -11.44 -8.76 4.05
CA LEU A 457 -12.36 -7.84 4.77
C LEU A 457 -13.00 -6.73 3.93
N SER A 458 -12.59 -6.50 2.67
CA SER A 458 -12.93 -5.31 1.86
C SER A 458 -14.42 -4.96 1.70
N ASN A 459 -15.01 -5.11 0.51
CA ASN A 459 -16.36 -4.60 0.27
C ASN A 459 -17.46 -5.57 0.74
N ARG A 460 -17.16 -6.88 0.83
CA ARG A 460 -18.12 -7.95 1.17
C ARG A 460 -17.43 -9.17 1.81
N PRO A 461 -17.10 -9.13 3.11
CA PRO A 461 -16.57 -10.28 3.84
C PRO A 461 -17.40 -11.58 3.65
N VAL A 462 -18.73 -11.47 3.62
CA VAL A 462 -19.70 -12.57 3.44
C VAL A 462 -19.38 -13.49 2.24
N SER A 463 -18.77 -12.94 1.19
CA SER A 463 -18.44 -13.67 -0.03
C SER A 463 -17.08 -14.36 -0.02
N LYS A 464 -16.16 -14.09 0.93
CA LYS A 464 -14.75 -14.52 0.80
C LYS A 464 -13.93 -14.69 2.10
N ALA A 465 -14.43 -14.29 3.27
CA ALA A 465 -13.64 -14.23 4.49
C ALA A 465 -13.39 -15.58 5.21
N PHE A 466 -14.11 -16.66 4.85
CA PHE A 466 -14.34 -17.83 5.70
C PHE A 466 -13.69 -19.12 5.19
N GLY A 467 -12.45 -19.08 4.69
CA GLY A 467 -11.70 -20.31 4.36
C GLY A 467 -11.57 -21.27 5.57
N ASP A 468 -11.23 -22.53 5.32
CA ASP A 468 -11.26 -23.57 6.36
C ASP A 468 -10.24 -23.32 7.49
N TRP A 469 -9.08 -22.74 7.18
CA TRP A 469 -8.10 -22.32 8.19
C TRP A 469 -8.60 -21.11 8.99
N SER A 470 -9.30 -20.18 8.35
CA SER A 470 -9.93 -19.03 9.03
C SER A 470 -11.03 -19.47 10.01
N VAL A 471 -11.87 -20.45 9.64
CA VAL A 471 -12.89 -20.99 10.55
C VAL A 471 -12.25 -21.75 11.71
N HIS A 472 -11.26 -22.61 11.43
CA HIS A 472 -10.54 -23.36 12.45
C HIS A 472 -9.76 -22.47 13.43
N GLY A 473 -9.05 -21.47 12.90
CA GLY A 473 -8.29 -20.51 13.69
C GLY A 473 -9.21 -19.62 14.54
N PHE A 474 -10.35 -19.17 14.01
CA PHE A 474 -11.35 -18.45 14.79
C PHE A 474 -11.91 -19.30 15.93
N LYS A 475 -12.22 -20.58 15.69
CA LYS A 475 -12.68 -21.51 16.73
C LYS A 475 -11.68 -21.62 17.88
N LYS A 476 -10.36 -21.65 17.60
CA LYS A 476 -9.32 -21.61 18.63
C LYS A 476 -9.29 -20.26 19.35
N PHE A 477 -9.26 -19.17 18.59
CA PHE A 477 -9.21 -17.80 19.11
C PHE A 477 -10.31 -17.50 20.13
N ILE A 478 -11.56 -17.90 19.88
CA ILE A 478 -12.66 -17.67 20.83
C ILE A 478 -12.59 -18.55 22.08
N LEU A 479 -12.06 -19.78 21.98
CA LEU A 479 -11.91 -20.68 23.14
C LEU A 479 -10.88 -20.13 24.15
N ASP A 480 -9.81 -19.51 23.66
CA ASP A 480 -8.80 -18.85 24.51
C ASP A 480 -9.33 -17.56 25.16
N LYS A 481 -10.37 -16.94 24.59
CA LYS A 481 -11.04 -15.72 25.10
C LYS A 481 -12.25 -16.08 25.97
N THR A 482 -11.97 -16.79 27.06
CA THR A 482 -12.88 -17.45 28.02
C THR A 482 -14.09 -16.66 28.57
N ALA A 483 -14.21 -15.36 28.31
CA ALA A 483 -15.40 -14.57 28.65
C ALA A 483 -16.59 -14.84 27.72
N LEU A 484 -16.34 -15.36 26.52
CA LEU A 484 -17.35 -15.54 25.48
C LEU A 484 -17.95 -16.96 25.53
N GLN A 485 -19.10 -17.10 26.18
CA GLN A 485 -19.86 -18.37 26.26
C GLN A 485 -20.59 -18.72 24.95
N PHE A 486 -19.92 -18.54 23.81
CA PHE A 486 -20.39 -19.10 22.56
C PHE A 486 -20.07 -20.59 22.54
N GLY A 487 -21.03 -21.42 22.14
CA GLY A 487 -20.83 -22.88 22.06
C GLY A 487 -19.86 -23.27 20.95
N GLU A 488 -19.96 -24.50 20.42
CA GLU A 488 -19.22 -24.83 19.19
C GLU A 488 -19.73 -23.98 18.01
N VAL A 489 -19.01 -22.89 17.73
CA VAL A 489 -19.31 -21.96 16.65
C VAL A 489 -18.39 -22.20 15.47
N ASP A 490 -18.90 -22.95 14.50
CA ASP A 490 -18.63 -22.57 13.11
C ASP A 490 -19.27 -21.19 12.87
N ILE A 491 -18.41 -20.21 12.58
CA ILE A 491 -18.80 -18.82 12.31
C ILE A 491 -19.78 -18.73 11.14
N ARG A 492 -19.64 -19.55 10.09
CA ARG A 492 -20.54 -19.55 8.93
C ARG A 492 -21.97 -19.89 9.37
N SER A 493 -22.11 -21.00 10.10
CA SER A 493 -23.37 -21.46 10.69
C SER A 493 -23.96 -20.48 11.72
N TYR A 494 -23.15 -19.77 12.49
CA TYR A 494 -23.62 -18.71 13.39
C TYR A 494 -24.21 -17.53 12.62
N LEU A 495 -23.48 -17.00 11.62
CA LEU A 495 -23.90 -15.85 10.83
C LEU A 495 -25.21 -16.13 10.10
N LYS A 496 -25.41 -17.33 9.54
CA LYS A 496 -26.69 -17.72 8.91
C LYS A 496 -27.87 -17.70 9.88
N ARG A 497 -27.73 -18.30 11.07
CA ARG A 497 -28.79 -18.25 12.11
C ARG A 497 -29.10 -16.83 12.56
N LYS A 498 -28.08 -15.97 12.70
CA LYS A 498 -28.27 -14.57 13.09
C LYS A 498 -28.91 -13.74 11.97
N PHE A 499 -28.55 -13.99 10.71
CA PHE A 499 -29.24 -13.44 9.53
C PHE A 499 -30.73 -13.80 9.51
N GLU A 500 -31.06 -15.07 9.73
CA GLU A 500 -32.45 -15.56 9.77
C GLU A 500 -33.26 -14.94 10.93
N GLN A 501 -32.61 -14.61 12.06
CA GLN A 501 -33.22 -13.84 13.14
C GLN A 501 -33.46 -12.37 12.79
N LEU A 502 -32.57 -11.77 11.97
CA LEU A 502 -32.70 -10.39 11.51
C LEU A 502 -33.79 -10.25 10.44
N ASN A 503 -33.92 -11.24 9.55
CA ASN A 503 -34.93 -11.25 8.48
C ASN A 503 -35.35 -12.69 8.12
N PRO A 504 -36.40 -13.25 8.74
CA PRO A 504 -36.84 -14.64 8.50
C PRO A 504 -37.39 -14.95 7.10
N ASN A 505 -37.59 -13.94 6.25
CA ASN A 505 -38.16 -14.09 4.90
C ASN A 505 -37.10 -13.95 3.78
N ASP A 506 -35.82 -13.90 4.14
CA ASP A 506 -34.69 -13.69 3.24
C ASP A 506 -33.74 -14.89 3.27
N ASP A 507 -32.91 -15.04 2.25
CA ASP A 507 -32.07 -16.22 2.06
C ASP A 507 -30.63 -16.00 2.56
N SER A 508 -30.25 -16.72 3.61
CA SER A 508 -28.90 -16.67 4.18
C SER A 508 -27.82 -17.31 3.29
N ALA A 509 -28.20 -17.97 2.18
CA ALA A 509 -27.26 -18.36 1.13
C ALA A 509 -26.94 -17.21 0.14
N ASN A 510 -27.82 -16.21 0.04
CA ASN A 510 -27.65 -15.07 -0.87
C ASN A 510 -26.67 -14.04 -0.30
N THR A 511 -25.40 -14.13 -0.69
CA THR A 511 -24.34 -13.18 -0.30
C THR A 511 -24.53 -11.76 -0.84
N ASP A 512 -25.46 -11.55 -1.79
CA ASP A 512 -25.85 -10.24 -2.33
C ASP A 512 -27.00 -9.57 -1.52
N SER A 513 -27.56 -10.22 -0.49
CA SER A 513 -28.64 -9.66 0.34
C SER A 513 -28.20 -8.44 1.17
N SER A 514 -29.06 -7.42 1.24
CA SER A 514 -28.89 -6.25 2.12
C SER A 514 -29.00 -6.57 3.62
N THR A 515 -29.57 -7.72 4.00
CA THR A 515 -29.62 -8.16 5.41
C THR A 515 -28.22 -8.44 5.96
N TRP A 516 -27.24 -8.77 5.11
CA TRP A 516 -25.82 -8.82 5.48
C TRP A 516 -25.22 -7.46 5.84
N SER A 517 -25.86 -6.37 5.41
CA SER A 517 -25.46 -4.98 5.69
C SER A 517 -26.31 -4.30 6.77
N ASP A 518 -27.18 -5.02 7.49
CA ASP A 518 -27.99 -4.45 8.59
C ASP A 518 -27.05 -3.91 9.71
N PRO A 519 -27.16 -2.63 10.11
CA PRO A 519 -26.31 -2.05 11.15
C PRO A 519 -26.34 -2.76 12.51
N LYS A 520 -27.32 -3.63 12.80
CA LYS A 520 -27.32 -4.47 14.01
C LYS A 520 -26.14 -5.45 14.08
N TRP A 521 -25.50 -5.76 12.94
CA TRP A 521 -24.24 -6.51 12.94
C TRP A 521 -23.11 -5.79 13.68
N LEU A 522 -23.18 -4.47 13.82
CA LEU A 522 -22.17 -3.71 14.55
C LEU A 522 -22.20 -4.01 16.06
N GLU A 523 -23.36 -4.35 16.61
CA GLU A 523 -23.53 -4.75 18.02
C GLU A 523 -23.40 -6.27 18.23
N ASP A 524 -22.98 -7.03 17.21
CA ASP A 524 -22.81 -8.48 17.32
C ASP A 524 -21.39 -8.86 17.80
N GLU A 525 -21.30 -9.36 19.03
CA GLU A 525 -20.03 -9.70 19.69
C GLU A 525 -19.25 -10.80 18.95
N VAL A 526 -19.93 -11.77 18.32
CA VAL A 526 -19.26 -12.86 17.58
C VAL A 526 -18.65 -12.33 16.29
N TRP A 527 -19.38 -11.47 15.57
CA TRP A 527 -18.88 -10.78 14.39
C TRP A 527 -17.70 -9.86 14.73
N MET A 528 -17.80 -9.07 15.81
CA MET A 528 -16.71 -8.19 16.26
C MET A 528 -15.48 -8.96 16.72
N ALA A 529 -15.65 -10.11 17.36
CA ALA A 529 -14.55 -11.04 17.66
C ALA A 529 -13.91 -11.61 16.37
N PHE A 530 -14.72 -11.93 15.35
CA PHE A 530 -14.21 -12.43 14.06
C PHE A 530 -13.40 -11.37 13.30
N LEU A 531 -13.89 -10.12 13.23
CA LEU A 531 -13.14 -8.99 12.66
C LEU A 531 -11.76 -8.86 13.34
N SER A 532 -11.75 -8.89 14.67
CA SER A 532 -10.53 -8.76 15.48
C SER A 532 -9.54 -9.90 15.23
N TYR A 533 -10.02 -11.14 15.20
CA TYR A 533 -9.22 -12.32 14.82
C TYR A 533 -8.59 -12.16 13.43
N LYS A 534 -9.40 -11.77 12.43
CA LYS A 534 -8.94 -11.66 11.03
C LYS A 534 -7.83 -10.62 10.86
N ILE A 535 -7.92 -9.47 11.55
CA ILE A 535 -6.88 -8.42 11.51
C ILE A 535 -5.61 -8.85 12.25
N GLN A 536 -5.74 -9.50 13.41
CA GLN A 536 -4.58 -10.02 14.13
C GLN A 536 -3.80 -11.02 13.27
N VAL A 537 -4.50 -11.94 12.58
CA VAL A 537 -3.88 -12.87 11.63
C VAL A 537 -3.26 -12.14 10.43
N ALA A 538 -3.95 -11.13 9.87
CA ALA A 538 -3.42 -10.33 8.76
C ALA A 538 -2.07 -9.71 9.13
N LYS A 539 -2.03 -9.07 10.29
CA LYS A 539 -0.88 -8.36 10.83
C LYS A 539 0.27 -9.31 11.16
N GLU A 540 -0.01 -10.39 11.86
CA GLU A 540 0.98 -11.42 12.19
C GLU A 540 1.65 -12.01 10.95
N ASN A 541 0.88 -12.31 9.90
CA ASN A 541 1.43 -12.88 8.67
C ASN A 541 2.21 -11.87 7.83
N ALA A 542 1.74 -10.61 7.77
CA ALA A 542 2.46 -9.51 7.13
C ALA A 542 3.82 -9.27 7.82
N GLN A 543 3.85 -9.24 9.16
CA GLN A 543 5.07 -9.11 9.95
C GLN A 543 6.01 -10.30 9.74
N LYS A 544 5.51 -11.55 9.81
CA LYS A 544 6.33 -12.76 9.56
C LYS A 544 6.89 -12.79 8.13
N LEU A 545 6.17 -12.26 7.14
CA LEU A 545 6.67 -12.13 5.77
C LEU A 545 7.78 -11.07 5.69
N PHE A 546 7.60 -9.90 6.33
CA PHE A 546 8.62 -8.86 6.41
C PHE A 546 9.90 -9.35 7.06
N ASP A 547 9.81 -9.92 8.27
CA ASP A 547 10.96 -10.45 9.00
C ASP A 547 11.63 -11.58 8.21
N GLY A 548 10.85 -12.52 7.67
CA GLY A 548 11.37 -13.60 6.85
C GLY A 548 12.04 -13.15 5.54
N ILE A 549 11.66 -11.99 4.97
CA ILE A 549 12.39 -11.36 3.87
C ILE A 549 13.76 -10.85 4.34
N LYS A 550 13.78 -10.12 5.45
CA LYS A 550 15.02 -9.55 6.03
C LYS A 550 16.00 -10.64 6.46
N GLU A 551 15.49 -11.72 7.06
CA GLU A 551 16.26 -12.92 7.43
C GLU A 551 16.75 -13.69 6.20
N SER A 552 15.91 -13.87 5.18
CA SER A 552 16.32 -14.53 3.93
C SER A 552 17.40 -13.73 3.19
N ALA A 553 17.37 -12.40 3.26
CA ALA A 553 18.41 -11.53 2.72
C ALA A 553 19.75 -11.73 3.46
N GLN A 554 19.71 -11.75 4.79
CA GLN A 554 20.87 -12.01 5.63
C GLN A 554 21.47 -13.42 5.37
N ALA A 555 20.61 -14.45 5.26
CA ALA A 555 21.02 -15.81 4.93
C ALA A 555 21.61 -15.94 3.51
N ALA A 556 21.21 -15.08 2.57
CA ALA A 556 21.79 -14.96 1.23
C ALA A 556 23.06 -14.08 1.18
N GLY A 557 23.62 -13.67 2.33
CA GLY A 557 24.84 -12.87 2.41
C GLY A 557 24.67 -11.40 2.01
N LYS A 558 23.44 -10.87 1.99
CA LYS A 558 23.14 -9.45 1.75
C LYS A 558 22.92 -8.71 3.08
N ASP A 559 23.11 -7.39 3.10
CA ASP A 559 22.64 -6.58 4.23
C ASP A 559 21.10 -6.60 4.23
N ARG A 560 20.52 -7.08 5.34
CA ARG A 560 19.06 -7.11 5.55
C ARG A 560 18.44 -5.72 5.46
N ASP A 561 19.20 -4.68 5.84
CA ASP A 561 18.71 -3.30 5.85
C ASP A 561 18.83 -2.62 4.49
N ASP A 562 19.55 -3.18 3.51
CA ASP A 562 19.63 -2.65 2.12
C ASP A 562 18.65 -3.36 1.15
N ILE A 563 17.92 -4.37 1.64
CA ILE A 563 16.81 -5.01 0.92
C ILE A 563 15.50 -4.31 1.25
N TYR A 564 14.92 -3.68 0.23
CA TYR A 564 13.68 -2.93 0.33
C TYR A 564 12.44 -3.83 0.42
N VAL A 565 11.49 -3.48 1.29
CA VAL A 565 10.13 -4.05 1.30
C VAL A 565 9.10 -2.92 1.27
N GLY A 566 8.45 -2.74 0.11
CA GLY A 566 7.30 -1.86 -0.05
C GLY A 566 6.00 -2.65 -0.01
N ALA A 567 4.95 -2.12 0.62
CA ALA A 567 3.66 -2.80 0.72
C ALA A 567 2.49 -1.89 0.35
N ASN A 568 1.42 -2.46 -0.22
CA ASN A 568 0.26 -1.69 -0.64
C ASN A 568 -0.70 -1.30 0.50
N ASP A 569 -0.59 -1.86 1.71
CA ASP A 569 -1.64 -1.66 2.71
C ASP A 569 -1.58 -0.32 3.43
N ILE A 570 -2.76 0.29 3.50
CA ILE A 570 -3.09 1.56 4.12
C ILE A 570 -4.60 1.53 4.42
N PRO A 571 -5.15 2.49 5.19
CA PRO A 571 -6.55 2.44 5.60
C PRO A 571 -7.59 2.43 4.47
N THR A 572 -7.19 2.81 3.25
CA THR A 572 -8.07 2.83 2.07
C THR A 572 -8.23 1.46 1.41
N ILE A 573 -7.38 0.49 1.77
CA ILE A 573 -7.32 -0.84 1.14
C ILE A 573 -7.94 -1.88 2.09
N THR A 574 -7.38 -2.17 3.26
CA THR A 574 -7.96 -3.19 4.17
C THR A 574 -8.70 -2.63 5.40
N TYR A 575 -9.11 -1.35 5.36
CA TYR A 575 -9.43 -0.56 6.55
C TYR A 575 -8.26 -0.39 7.53
N GLY A 576 -7.03 -0.70 7.08
CA GLY A 576 -5.77 -0.43 7.80
C GLY A 576 -5.45 -1.49 8.83
N ALA A 577 -5.41 -2.75 8.41
CA ALA A 577 -5.05 -3.87 9.29
C ALA A 577 -3.60 -3.80 9.81
N LEU A 578 -2.72 -3.12 9.07
CA LEU A 578 -1.29 -2.94 9.39
C LEU A 578 -1.01 -1.58 10.01
N ASP A 579 0.06 -1.50 10.83
CA ASP A 579 0.42 -0.26 11.55
C ASP A 579 1.71 0.42 11.07
N GLY A 580 2.37 -0.17 10.06
CA GLY A 580 3.63 0.32 9.51
C GLY A 580 4.86 -0.40 10.03
N SER A 581 4.71 -1.34 10.97
CA SER A 581 5.81 -2.22 11.42
C SER A 581 6.18 -3.30 10.39
N GLU A 582 5.30 -3.58 9.43
CA GLU A 582 5.35 -4.74 8.53
C GLU A 582 5.96 -4.44 7.14
N PHE A 583 6.46 -3.21 6.93
CA PHE A 583 7.12 -2.79 5.68
C PHE A 583 8.13 -1.68 5.94
N ASP A 584 8.99 -1.36 4.96
CA ASP A 584 9.86 -0.18 5.02
C ASP A 584 9.14 1.06 4.51
N MET A 585 8.30 0.92 3.48
CA MET A 585 7.63 2.03 2.80
C MET A 585 6.24 1.62 2.29
N VAL A 586 5.26 2.52 2.42
CA VAL A 586 3.99 2.38 1.70
C VAL A 586 4.26 2.50 0.20
N ASN A 587 3.85 1.50 -0.58
CA ASN A 587 3.88 1.47 -2.03
C ASN A 587 2.51 0.97 -2.53
N THR A 588 1.59 1.91 -2.71
CA THR A 588 0.14 1.68 -2.74
C THR A 588 -0.50 2.18 -4.03
N GLU A 589 -1.66 1.63 -4.35
CA GLU A 589 -2.55 2.19 -5.37
C GLU A 589 -3.37 3.36 -4.80
N TYR A 590 -3.76 4.30 -5.66
CA TYR A 590 -4.62 5.43 -5.34
C TYR A 590 -5.64 5.66 -6.45
N ASN A 591 -6.87 6.04 -6.07
CA ASN A 591 -7.90 6.48 -7.00
C ASN A 591 -8.61 7.74 -6.42
N PRO A 592 -8.84 8.81 -7.22
CA PRO A 592 -9.57 9.99 -6.79
C PRO A 592 -11.09 9.79 -6.73
N GLY A 593 -11.63 8.74 -7.36
CA GLY A 593 -13.04 8.34 -7.26
C GLY A 593 -13.40 7.69 -5.93
N TRP A 594 -14.45 6.86 -5.96
CA TRP A 594 -14.94 6.15 -4.77
C TRP A 594 -13.88 5.21 -4.20
N SER A 595 -13.91 5.01 -2.88
CA SER A 595 -13.00 4.09 -2.17
C SER A 595 -13.68 3.57 -0.90
N LEU A 596 -13.11 2.54 -0.25
CA LEU A 596 -13.74 1.91 0.92
C LEU A 596 -13.86 2.83 2.12
N ASP A 597 -12.96 3.80 2.25
CA ASP A 597 -12.84 4.79 3.31
C ASP A 597 -13.45 6.17 2.94
N THR A 598 -13.73 6.41 1.66
CA THR A 598 -14.25 7.70 1.13
C THR A 598 -15.69 7.64 0.60
N GLY A 599 -16.30 6.45 0.56
CA GLY A 599 -17.66 6.28 0.03
C GLY A 599 -17.77 6.63 -1.45
N ALA A 600 -18.98 6.88 -1.94
CA ALA A 600 -19.24 7.24 -3.33
C ALA A 600 -18.79 8.67 -3.71
N VAL A 601 -18.51 9.55 -2.74
CA VAL A 601 -18.06 10.93 -2.97
C VAL A 601 -16.63 10.97 -3.52
N GLY A 602 -15.75 10.10 -3.00
CA GLY A 602 -14.36 10.03 -3.42
C GLY A 602 -13.51 11.24 -3.01
N ARG A 603 -12.25 11.25 -3.43
CA ARG A 603 -11.26 12.29 -3.05
C ARG A 603 -11.25 13.46 -4.02
N GLY A 604 -11.67 13.24 -5.26
CA GLY A 604 -11.67 14.19 -6.36
C GLY A 604 -10.26 14.51 -6.90
N LEU A 605 -10.22 15.37 -7.91
CA LEU A 605 -8.98 15.93 -8.48
C LEU A 605 -8.83 17.41 -8.08
N PRO A 606 -7.58 17.93 -7.99
CA PRO A 606 -7.33 19.36 -7.83
C PRO A 606 -8.02 20.22 -8.90
N PRO A 607 -8.41 21.49 -8.62
CA PRO A 607 -8.27 22.23 -7.36
C PRO A 607 -9.29 21.89 -6.26
N ASN A 608 -10.29 21.07 -6.56
CA ASN A 608 -11.44 20.87 -5.67
C ASN A 608 -11.25 19.70 -4.72
N GLY A 609 -10.72 18.59 -5.23
CA GLY A 609 -10.20 17.46 -4.46
C GLY A 609 -8.68 17.46 -4.39
N GLY A 610 -8.10 16.34 -3.98
CA GLY A 610 -6.65 16.17 -3.86
C GLY A 610 -6.28 14.88 -3.13
N ALA A 611 -5.00 14.55 -3.15
CA ALA A 611 -4.42 13.39 -2.50
C ALA A 611 -3.58 13.77 -1.25
N GLY A 612 -3.35 15.04 -0.95
CA GLY A 612 -2.57 15.50 0.22
C GLY A 612 -2.92 14.79 1.54
N GLY A 613 -4.20 14.71 1.90
CA GLY A 613 -4.67 13.98 3.09
C GLY A 613 -4.36 12.48 3.12
N PHE A 614 -4.28 11.85 1.94
CA PHE A 614 -3.87 10.45 1.77
C PHE A 614 -2.34 10.32 1.84
N TYR A 615 -1.61 11.18 1.13
CA TYR A 615 -0.15 11.22 1.14
C TYR A 615 0.42 11.45 2.56
N ALA A 616 -0.26 12.27 3.37
CA ALA A 616 0.07 12.49 4.77
C ALA A 616 -0.01 11.20 5.61
N LEU A 617 -1.01 10.33 5.38
CA LEU A 617 -1.09 9.03 6.05
C LEU A 617 -0.08 8.03 5.50
N ALA A 618 0.10 7.96 4.18
CA ALA A 618 1.05 7.01 3.55
C ALA A 618 2.50 7.27 3.99
N THR A 619 2.90 8.55 4.09
CA THR A 619 4.22 8.93 4.64
C THR A 619 4.29 8.72 6.15
N ASN A 620 3.21 9.02 6.91
CA ASN A 620 3.19 8.76 8.35
C ASN A 620 3.28 7.28 8.70
N LEU A 621 2.65 6.38 7.94
CA LEU A 621 2.71 4.92 8.15
C LEU A 621 4.07 4.31 7.78
N SER A 622 4.82 4.93 6.87
CA SER A 622 6.11 4.43 6.42
C SER A 622 7.19 4.51 7.50
N LYS A 623 8.18 3.60 7.47
CA LYS A 623 9.46 3.76 8.20
C LYS A 623 10.42 4.65 7.41
N SER A 624 10.33 4.57 6.08
CA SER A 624 10.84 5.54 5.10
C SER A 624 10.24 6.92 5.34
N ARG A 625 10.97 7.99 4.99
CA ARG A 625 10.44 9.36 4.95
C ARG A 625 9.59 9.66 3.71
N HIS A 626 9.50 8.69 2.81
CA HIS A 626 8.76 8.72 1.56
C HIS A 626 7.68 7.65 1.54
N ALA A 627 6.74 7.80 0.60
CA ALA A 627 5.86 6.73 0.15
C ALA A 627 5.81 6.74 -1.39
N VAL A 628 5.33 5.64 -1.99
CA VAL A 628 5.15 5.48 -3.43
C VAL A 628 3.68 5.26 -3.74
N VAL A 629 3.18 5.92 -4.78
CA VAL A 629 1.76 5.87 -5.16
C VAL A 629 1.58 5.60 -6.65
N TRP A 630 0.79 4.58 -6.97
CA TRP A 630 0.27 4.34 -8.32
C TRP A 630 -1.03 5.14 -8.48
N TYR A 631 -0.95 6.30 -9.12
CA TYR A 631 -2.10 7.19 -9.24
C TYR A 631 -2.99 6.77 -10.42
N TYR A 632 -4.03 5.99 -10.15
CA TYR A 632 -4.97 5.55 -11.16
C TYR A 632 -6.12 6.52 -11.37
N LEU A 633 -6.49 6.70 -12.63
CA LEU A 633 -7.72 7.33 -13.06
C LEU A 633 -8.62 6.26 -13.67
N ASP A 634 -9.75 5.98 -13.03
CA ASP A 634 -10.73 4.98 -13.47
C ASP A 634 -12.06 5.62 -13.90
N GLY A 635 -12.92 4.82 -14.54
CA GLY A 635 -14.30 5.20 -14.86
C GLY A 635 -14.37 6.48 -15.72
N GLU A 636 -15.04 7.51 -15.23
CA GLU A 636 -15.11 8.78 -15.95
C GLU A 636 -13.77 9.52 -16.00
N TYR A 637 -12.95 9.46 -14.94
CA TYR A 637 -11.64 10.10 -14.91
C TYR A 637 -10.70 9.47 -15.94
N TYR A 638 -10.73 8.14 -16.07
CA TYR A 638 -10.01 7.41 -17.12
C TYR A 638 -10.34 8.00 -18.49
N SER A 639 -11.64 8.01 -18.83
CA SER A 639 -12.12 8.34 -20.18
C SER A 639 -11.91 9.79 -20.60
N LYS A 640 -11.75 10.71 -19.64
CA LYS A 640 -11.60 12.16 -19.89
C LYS A 640 -10.15 12.63 -19.75
N TYR A 641 -9.40 12.09 -18.79
CA TYR A 641 -8.17 12.73 -18.29
C TYR A 641 -6.93 11.83 -18.20
N VAL A 642 -6.99 10.52 -18.49
CA VAL A 642 -5.85 9.63 -18.15
C VAL A 642 -4.53 10.01 -18.82
N LEU A 643 -4.53 10.32 -20.13
CA LEU A 643 -3.32 10.71 -20.88
C LEU A 643 -3.04 12.22 -20.90
N ARG A 644 -3.47 12.97 -19.87
CA ARG A 644 -3.31 14.44 -19.80
C ARG A 644 -1.98 14.82 -19.15
N PRO A 645 -0.97 15.33 -19.89
CA PRO A 645 0.35 15.61 -19.34
C PRO A 645 0.34 16.75 -18.32
N GLY A 646 -0.52 17.78 -18.46
CA GLY A 646 -0.59 18.88 -17.50
C GLY A 646 -1.08 18.41 -16.13
N LEU A 647 -2.12 17.57 -16.12
CA LEU A 647 -2.61 16.89 -14.92
C LEU A 647 -1.55 15.94 -14.34
N GLY A 648 -0.88 15.15 -15.17
CA GLY A 648 0.20 14.24 -14.73
C GLY A 648 1.33 14.97 -14.01
N GLU A 649 1.77 16.12 -14.53
CA GLU A 649 2.76 16.96 -13.86
C GLU A 649 2.20 17.56 -12.55
N LEU A 650 0.98 18.08 -12.54
CA LEU A 650 0.36 18.64 -11.32
C LEU A 650 0.29 17.61 -10.18
N LEU A 651 -0.18 16.40 -10.47
CA LEU A 651 -0.27 15.31 -9.49
C LEU A 651 1.12 14.85 -9.02
N GLY A 652 2.12 14.85 -9.90
CA GLY A 652 3.51 14.56 -9.54
C GLY A 652 4.12 15.61 -8.61
N TYR A 653 3.82 16.89 -8.82
CA TYR A 653 4.24 17.97 -7.90
C TYR A 653 3.46 17.96 -6.58
N GLU A 654 2.17 17.62 -6.60
CA GLU A 654 1.38 17.39 -5.36
C GLU A 654 2.00 16.25 -4.55
N ALA A 655 2.34 15.12 -5.18
CA ALA A 655 3.02 14.01 -4.53
C ALA A 655 4.37 14.44 -3.95
N LEU A 656 5.24 15.08 -4.75
CA LEU A 656 6.56 15.53 -4.33
C LEU A 656 6.50 16.49 -3.13
N ALA A 657 5.54 17.42 -3.14
CA ALA A 657 5.30 18.34 -2.03
C ALA A 657 4.96 17.61 -0.71
N ASN A 658 4.36 16.43 -0.80
CA ASN A 658 4.03 15.59 0.35
C ASN A 658 5.10 14.51 0.64
N ASN A 659 6.32 14.62 0.07
CA ASN A 659 7.38 13.59 0.13
C ASN A 659 7.00 12.23 -0.51
N VAL A 660 5.97 12.20 -1.35
CA VAL A 660 5.51 11.02 -2.09
C VAL A 660 6.07 11.01 -3.51
N ILE A 661 6.39 9.83 -4.02
CA ILE A 661 6.82 9.61 -5.41
C ILE A 661 5.71 8.89 -6.15
N LEU A 662 5.33 9.38 -7.33
CA LEU A 662 4.43 8.62 -8.19
C LEU A 662 5.20 7.49 -8.88
N ASN A 663 4.60 6.29 -8.89
CA ASN A 663 5.04 5.23 -9.76
C ASN A 663 4.49 5.48 -11.18
N THR A 664 5.37 5.47 -12.18
CA THR A 664 5.11 5.99 -13.52
C THR A 664 5.26 4.94 -14.61
N GLY A 665 4.61 5.12 -15.77
CA GLY A 665 4.87 4.34 -16.98
C GLY A 665 3.65 3.67 -17.61
N GLU A 666 3.59 3.67 -18.95
CA GLU A 666 2.42 3.26 -19.75
C GLU A 666 2.02 1.77 -19.69
N SER A 667 2.76 0.91 -18.98
CA SER A 667 2.45 -0.52 -18.84
C SER A 667 1.13 -0.80 -18.10
N SER A 668 0.65 0.15 -17.29
CA SER A 668 -0.75 0.21 -16.85
C SER A 668 -1.46 1.40 -17.50
N PRO A 669 -2.51 1.20 -18.34
CA PRO A 669 -3.18 2.30 -19.03
C PRO A 669 -3.97 3.22 -18.10
N ARG A 670 -4.09 2.87 -16.81
CA ARG A 670 -4.84 3.61 -15.78
C ARG A 670 -4.04 4.72 -15.12
N ILE A 671 -2.71 4.70 -15.22
CA ILE A 671 -1.83 5.67 -14.53
C ILE A 671 -2.00 7.07 -15.12
N ALA A 672 -2.14 8.08 -14.26
CA ALA A 672 -2.31 9.46 -14.67
C ALA A 672 -1.06 10.04 -15.37
N GLY A 673 -1.29 10.72 -16.50
CA GLY A 673 -0.26 11.45 -17.24
C GLY A 673 0.29 10.69 -18.45
N THR A 674 1.55 10.94 -18.75
CA THR A 674 2.31 10.39 -19.88
C THR A 674 3.77 10.18 -19.47
N ASP A 675 4.51 9.35 -20.21
CA ASP A 675 5.96 9.18 -20.01
C ASP A 675 6.73 10.52 -20.04
N GLN A 676 6.28 11.50 -20.83
CA GLN A 676 6.88 12.83 -20.86
C GLN A 676 6.65 13.60 -19.55
N SER A 677 5.43 13.60 -19.00
CA SER A 677 5.16 14.21 -17.69
C SER A 677 5.91 13.49 -16.56
N SER A 678 5.99 12.16 -16.62
CA SER A 678 6.77 11.34 -15.69
C SER A 678 8.25 11.71 -15.72
N LYS A 679 8.82 11.88 -16.92
CA LYS A 679 10.19 12.36 -17.09
C LYS A 679 10.38 13.77 -16.53
N THR A 680 9.46 14.71 -16.78
CA THR A 680 9.53 16.07 -16.23
C THR A 680 9.68 16.05 -14.70
N ILE A 681 8.84 15.26 -14.02
CA ILE A 681 8.86 15.14 -12.56
C ILE A 681 10.13 14.43 -12.08
N ASN A 682 10.53 13.33 -12.72
CA ASN A 682 11.76 12.61 -12.37
C ASN A 682 13.03 13.45 -12.56
N ASP A 683 13.10 14.28 -13.60
CA ASP A 683 14.20 15.23 -13.83
C ASP A 683 14.25 16.30 -12.71
N VAL A 684 13.10 16.78 -12.21
CA VAL A 684 13.05 17.71 -11.08
C VAL A 684 13.46 17.01 -9.78
N ILE A 685 12.96 15.79 -9.50
CA ILE A 685 13.35 15.01 -8.32
C ILE A 685 14.86 14.78 -8.31
N GLN A 686 15.47 14.41 -9.44
CA GLN A 686 16.92 14.20 -9.53
C GLN A 686 17.71 15.48 -9.22
N LYS A 687 17.27 16.64 -9.72
CA LYS A 687 17.90 17.94 -9.45
C LYS A 687 17.71 18.39 -8.01
N MET A 688 16.58 18.05 -7.39
CA MET A 688 16.18 18.55 -6.08
C MET A 688 16.54 17.65 -4.90
N ALA A 689 16.87 16.38 -5.11
CA ALA A 689 17.30 15.48 -4.04
C ALA A 689 18.44 16.07 -3.16
N PRO A 690 19.49 16.75 -3.72
CA PRO A 690 20.52 17.40 -2.91
C PRO A 690 20.06 18.65 -2.14
N TYR A 691 18.95 19.28 -2.55
CA TYR A 691 18.38 20.45 -1.88
C TYR A 691 17.41 20.06 -0.76
N PHE A 692 16.63 18.99 -0.97
CA PHE A 692 15.66 18.48 -0.01
C PHE A 692 16.28 17.68 1.15
N GLU A 693 17.52 17.19 0.97
CA GLU A 693 18.36 16.58 2.01
C GLU A 693 17.60 15.53 2.86
N ASN A 694 17.40 15.77 4.16
CA ASN A 694 16.66 14.85 5.05
C ASN A 694 15.34 15.41 5.56
N ARG A 695 14.68 16.27 4.77
CA ARG A 695 13.38 16.83 5.14
C ARG A 695 12.33 15.74 5.41
N GLU A 696 11.63 15.89 6.53
CA GLU A 696 10.43 15.13 6.88
C GLU A 696 9.25 16.08 7.12
N ARG A 697 8.03 15.61 6.87
CA ARG A 697 6.82 16.44 7.01
C ARG A 697 6.69 16.93 8.44
N ARG A 698 6.40 18.22 8.63
CA ARG A 698 6.38 18.88 9.93
C ARG A 698 5.06 19.60 10.17
N SER A 699 4.41 19.31 11.29
CA SER A 699 3.44 20.22 11.91
C SER A 699 3.23 19.90 13.39
N SER A 700 2.93 20.95 14.15
CA SER A 700 2.40 20.89 15.52
C SER A 700 0.91 20.52 15.61
N LEU A 701 0.21 20.38 14.48
CA LEU A 701 -1.18 19.92 14.41
C LEU A 701 -1.25 18.54 13.75
N ALA A 702 -1.93 17.60 14.38
CA ALA A 702 -2.21 16.27 13.83
C ALA A 702 -3.71 16.00 13.69
N VAL A 703 -4.10 15.27 12.65
CA VAL A 703 -5.47 14.76 12.46
C VAL A 703 -5.41 13.24 12.44
N VAL A 704 -6.23 12.59 13.29
CA VAL A 704 -6.20 11.14 13.45
C VAL A 704 -7.10 10.43 12.45
N PHE A 705 -6.52 9.48 11.71
CA PHE A 705 -7.27 8.40 11.06
C PHE A 705 -7.22 7.17 11.97
N SER A 706 -8.39 6.56 12.24
CA SER A 706 -8.50 5.36 13.06
C SER A 706 -8.99 4.16 12.27
N SER A 707 -8.07 3.23 12.04
CA SER A 707 -8.31 1.96 11.36
C SER A 707 -9.18 1.03 12.21
N ASP A 708 -8.95 0.96 13.52
CA ASP A 708 -9.86 0.25 14.45
C ASP A 708 -11.29 0.81 14.37
N THR A 709 -11.46 2.13 14.21
CA THR A 709 -12.78 2.74 14.00
C THR A 709 -13.39 2.31 12.66
N GLN A 710 -12.65 2.33 11.56
CA GLN A 710 -13.17 1.88 10.25
C GLN A 710 -13.60 0.41 10.28
N VAL A 711 -12.75 -0.47 10.80
CA VAL A 711 -13.05 -1.90 10.97
C VAL A 711 -14.31 -2.12 11.80
N SER A 712 -14.45 -1.45 12.94
CA SER A 712 -15.62 -1.59 13.82
C SER A 712 -16.95 -1.12 13.21
N GLN A 713 -16.93 -0.60 11.97
CA GLN A 713 -18.11 -0.19 11.19
C GLN A 713 -18.37 -1.12 9.98
N VAL A 714 -17.60 -2.20 9.84
CA VAL A 714 -17.79 -3.25 8.83
C VAL A 714 -18.80 -4.30 9.33
N THR A 715 -19.76 -4.64 8.47
CA THR A 715 -20.71 -5.75 8.62
C THR A 715 -20.27 -6.92 7.74
N PRO A 716 -20.87 -8.13 7.83
CA PRO A 716 -20.60 -9.20 6.88
C PRO A 716 -20.80 -8.76 5.41
N GLY A 717 -21.74 -7.85 5.14
CA GLY A 717 -22.01 -7.30 3.81
C GLY A 717 -21.17 -6.07 3.42
N GLY A 718 -20.15 -5.68 4.20
CA GLY A 718 -19.33 -4.48 3.97
C GLY A 718 -19.64 -3.32 4.93
N PRO A 719 -19.19 -2.08 4.65
CA PRO A 719 -19.47 -0.93 5.51
C PRO A 719 -20.97 -0.68 5.72
N ALA A 720 -21.43 -0.63 6.97
CA ALA A 720 -22.85 -0.37 7.29
C ALA A 720 -23.34 0.96 6.70
N TYR A 721 -22.44 1.95 6.67
CA TYR A 721 -22.72 3.33 6.29
C TYR A 721 -21.72 3.85 5.27
N PHE A 722 -21.53 3.14 4.16
CA PHE A 722 -20.52 3.42 3.12
C PHE A 722 -20.34 4.93 2.77
N ASP A 723 -21.44 5.66 2.53
CA ASP A 723 -21.42 7.09 2.19
C ASP A 723 -21.41 8.04 3.41
N ARG A 724 -21.38 7.53 4.64
CA ARG A 724 -21.46 8.32 5.89
C ARG A 724 -20.53 7.79 7.00
N GLN A 725 -19.40 7.18 6.63
CA GLN A 725 -18.46 6.59 7.58
C GLN A 725 -17.85 7.67 8.50
N PRO A 726 -18.00 7.57 9.84
CA PRO A 726 -17.78 8.70 10.72
C PRO A 726 -16.32 9.16 10.77
N ASN A 727 -15.37 8.25 11.01
CA ASN A 727 -13.96 8.64 11.11
C ASN A 727 -13.29 8.88 9.75
N GLY A 728 -13.38 7.96 8.78
CA GLY A 728 -12.75 8.12 7.46
C GLY A 728 -13.15 9.42 6.76
N LEU A 729 -14.45 9.65 6.56
CA LEU A 729 -14.95 10.90 5.95
C LEU A 729 -14.72 12.11 6.88
N GLY A 730 -14.73 11.90 8.20
CA GLY A 730 -14.36 12.90 9.19
C GLY A 730 -12.93 13.42 9.01
N TYR A 731 -11.97 12.51 8.91
CA TYR A 731 -10.57 12.77 8.63
C TYR A 731 -10.41 13.53 7.32
N TYR A 732 -10.98 13.02 6.22
CA TYR A 732 -10.86 13.66 4.90
C TYR A 732 -11.50 15.05 4.85
N GLY A 733 -12.57 15.29 5.60
CA GLY A 733 -13.14 16.63 5.77
C GLY A 733 -12.21 17.59 6.49
N TRP A 734 -11.65 17.18 7.64
CA TRP A 734 -10.72 18.00 8.40
C TRP A 734 -9.46 18.35 7.59
N VAL A 735 -8.78 17.38 6.98
CA VAL A 735 -7.56 17.66 6.20
C VAL A 735 -7.84 18.53 4.97
N ARG A 736 -8.95 18.30 4.25
CA ARG A 736 -9.35 19.14 3.12
C ARG A 736 -9.66 20.58 3.53
N ALA A 737 -10.23 20.79 4.72
CA ALA A 737 -10.42 22.12 5.28
C ALA A 737 -9.08 22.78 5.65
N LEU A 738 -8.15 22.05 6.26
CA LEU A 738 -6.81 22.54 6.61
C LEU A 738 -6.00 22.93 5.37
N GLU A 739 -6.05 22.12 4.31
CA GLU A 739 -5.45 22.42 3.00
C GLU A 739 -6.06 23.70 2.39
N LYS A 740 -7.39 23.82 2.39
CA LYS A 740 -8.09 25.02 1.90
C LYS A 740 -7.69 26.29 2.68
N LEU A 741 -7.40 26.14 3.97
CA LEU A 741 -6.97 27.22 4.87
C LEU A 741 -5.44 27.44 4.90
N ASN A 742 -4.66 26.67 4.12
CA ASN A 742 -3.19 26.62 4.14
C ASN A 742 -2.64 26.51 5.58
N VAL A 743 -3.17 25.53 6.32
CA VAL A 743 -2.71 25.14 7.65
C VAL A 743 -1.88 23.87 7.53
N PRO A 744 -0.58 23.88 7.88
CA PRO A 744 0.22 22.67 8.00
C PRO A 744 -0.43 21.70 8.98
N TYR A 745 -0.34 20.41 8.65
CA TYR A 745 -0.87 19.33 9.47
C TYR A 745 -0.14 18.02 9.17
N THR A 746 -0.13 17.11 10.14
CA THR A 746 0.28 15.71 9.99
C THR A 746 -0.94 14.81 9.99
N GLY A 747 -1.06 13.91 9.01
CA GLY A 747 -2.00 12.79 9.10
C GLY A 747 -1.41 11.75 10.04
N LEU A 748 -2.12 11.36 11.10
CA LEU A 748 -1.61 10.46 12.12
C LEU A 748 -2.46 9.19 12.17
N HIS A 749 -1.82 8.03 12.04
CA HIS A 749 -2.49 6.74 12.25
C HIS A 749 -2.72 6.47 13.75
N ASP A 750 -3.82 5.81 14.11
CA ASP A 750 -4.19 5.57 15.52
C ASP A 750 -3.17 4.71 16.29
N SER A 751 -2.45 3.81 15.62
CA SER A 751 -1.29 3.09 16.20
C SER A 751 -0.18 4.01 16.74
N LYS A 752 -0.08 5.24 16.23
CA LYS A 752 0.90 6.26 16.62
C LYS A 752 0.38 7.20 17.72
N LEU A 753 -0.76 6.90 18.34
CA LEU A 753 -1.24 7.57 19.56
C LEU A 753 -0.48 7.11 20.81
N ASN A 754 0.81 7.45 20.83
CA ASN A 754 1.75 7.15 21.90
C ASN A 754 2.69 8.34 22.10
N ARG A 755 3.61 8.25 23.08
CA ARG A 755 4.55 9.34 23.40
C ARG A 755 5.35 9.82 22.20
N ASP A 756 5.86 8.90 21.38
CA ASP A 756 6.82 9.22 20.32
C ASP A 756 6.09 9.83 19.11
N GLY A 757 4.93 9.26 18.73
CA GLY A 757 4.08 9.80 17.66
C GLY A 757 3.42 11.14 17.98
N LEU A 758 3.38 11.54 19.27
CA LEU A 758 2.83 12.82 19.72
C LEU A 758 3.90 13.84 20.16
N ALA A 759 5.21 13.51 20.07
CA ALA A 759 6.29 14.30 20.66
C ALA A 759 6.37 15.76 20.16
N ASP A 760 6.17 15.97 18.86
CA ASP A 760 6.17 17.30 18.22
C ASP A 760 4.77 17.93 18.10
N ILE A 761 3.73 17.22 18.53
CA ILE A 761 2.33 17.65 18.41
C ILE A 761 1.95 18.58 19.57
N LYS A 762 1.13 19.59 19.28
CA LYS A 762 0.48 20.47 20.25
C LYS A 762 -1.03 20.43 20.18
N THR A 763 -1.58 20.21 18.99
CA THR A 763 -3.02 20.09 18.74
C THR A 763 -3.32 18.77 18.06
N LEU A 764 -4.12 17.92 18.69
CA LEU A 764 -4.55 16.64 18.14
C LEU A 764 -6.05 16.67 17.86
N ILE A 765 -6.43 16.51 16.60
CA ILE A 765 -7.82 16.41 16.15
C ILE A 765 -8.21 14.94 16.05
N LEU A 766 -9.31 14.57 16.69
CA LEU A 766 -9.90 13.23 16.79
C LEU A 766 -11.28 13.22 16.12
N PRO A 767 -11.37 13.00 14.79
CA PRO A 767 -12.62 13.04 14.05
C PRO A 767 -13.47 11.78 14.32
N HIS A 768 -14.35 11.81 15.32
CA HIS A 768 -15.26 10.71 15.67
C HIS A 768 -14.53 9.35 15.74
N VAL A 769 -13.45 9.31 16.52
CA VAL A 769 -12.71 8.08 16.82
C VAL A 769 -13.59 7.25 17.77
N LEU A 770 -14.38 6.33 17.22
CA LEU A 770 -15.34 5.51 17.96
C LEU A 770 -14.65 4.47 18.84
N SER A 771 -13.63 3.83 18.28
CA SER A 771 -12.88 2.71 18.84
C SER A 771 -11.48 3.18 19.20
N ILE A 772 -11.06 2.96 20.46
CA ILE A 772 -9.71 3.30 20.93
C ILE A 772 -9.21 2.30 21.96
N SER A 773 -7.93 1.95 21.88
CA SER A 773 -7.25 1.07 22.83
C SER A 773 -7.00 1.76 24.17
N ASP A 774 -7.02 0.96 25.24
CA ASP A 774 -6.65 1.45 26.57
C ASP A 774 -5.18 1.88 26.61
N MET A 775 -4.33 1.31 25.74
CA MET A 775 -2.93 1.71 25.61
C MET A 775 -2.80 3.11 24.97
N ALA A 776 -3.49 3.38 23.86
CA ALA A 776 -3.48 4.69 23.21
C ALA A 776 -4.08 5.77 24.14
N LEU A 777 -5.14 5.43 24.87
CA LEU A 777 -5.74 6.32 25.86
C LEU A 777 -4.77 6.64 27.01
N ASN A 778 -4.24 5.62 27.68
CA ASN A 778 -3.48 5.80 28.93
C ASN A 778 -2.01 6.19 28.71
N ASN A 779 -1.40 5.80 27.59
CA ASN A 779 0.02 6.05 27.30
C ASN A 779 0.25 7.13 26.22
N GLY A 780 -0.81 7.57 25.52
CA GLY A 780 -0.77 8.63 24.52
C GLY A 780 -1.65 9.82 24.90
N ILE A 781 -2.97 9.67 24.77
CA ILE A 781 -3.95 10.76 24.88
C ILE A 781 -3.94 11.44 26.26
N LEU A 782 -3.99 10.68 27.35
CA LEU A 782 -4.02 11.24 28.70
C LEU A 782 -2.68 11.93 29.07
N PRO A 783 -1.49 11.32 28.88
CA PRO A 783 -0.21 12.00 29.10
C PRO A 783 -0.02 13.25 28.23
N PHE A 784 -0.46 13.23 26.97
CA PHE A 784 -0.44 14.39 26.07
C PHE A 784 -1.28 15.56 26.62
N LEU A 785 -2.50 15.28 27.07
CA LEU A 785 -3.38 16.29 27.66
C LEU A 785 -2.84 16.78 29.01
N ASP A 786 -2.29 15.88 29.84
CA ASP A 786 -1.71 16.22 31.14
C ASP A 786 -0.39 17.02 31.01
N SER A 787 0.32 16.93 29.88
CA SER A 787 1.51 17.74 29.59
C SER A 787 1.23 19.11 28.96
N GLY A 788 -0.04 19.47 28.74
CA GLY A 788 -0.45 20.74 28.13
C GLY A 788 -0.89 20.68 26.67
N GLY A 789 -0.94 19.49 26.07
CA GLY A 789 -1.46 19.26 24.72
C GLY A 789 -2.95 19.60 24.58
N THR A 790 -3.38 19.93 23.37
CA THR A 790 -4.78 20.31 23.08
C THR A 790 -5.48 19.23 22.27
N LEU A 791 -6.66 18.79 22.73
CA LEU A 791 -7.52 17.83 22.03
C LEU A 791 -8.70 18.55 21.37
N VAL A 792 -8.97 18.26 20.09
CA VAL A 792 -10.22 18.61 19.41
C VAL A 792 -10.97 17.30 19.12
N ILE A 793 -12.08 17.08 19.82
CA ILE A 793 -12.84 15.83 19.78
C ILE A 793 -14.20 16.14 19.14
N THR A 794 -14.51 15.48 18.02
CA THR A 794 -15.80 15.67 17.33
C THR A 794 -16.62 14.39 17.33
N GLY A 795 -17.90 14.43 17.69
CA GLY A 795 -18.77 13.25 17.72
C GLY A 795 -19.05 12.75 19.14
N ALA A 796 -20.34 12.67 19.49
CA ALA A 796 -20.83 12.24 20.80
C ALA A 796 -20.29 10.87 21.27
N ASP A 797 -20.19 9.91 20.36
CA ASP A 797 -19.77 8.53 20.64
C ASP A 797 -18.24 8.31 20.56
N SER A 798 -17.44 9.39 20.57
CA SER A 798 -15.98 9.26 20.53
C SER A 798 -15.45 8.47 21.74
N GLY A 799 -14.79 7.34 21.48
CA GLY A 799 -14.33 6.38 22.48
C GLY A 799 -15.44 5.54 23.11
N LYS A 800 -16.59 5.34 22.44
CA LYS A 800 -17.68 4.48 22.91
C LYS A 800 -17.38 2.98 22.77
N ARG A 801 -16.30 2.60 22.06
CA ARG A 801 -15.84 1.21 21.92
C ARG A 801 -14.37 1.03 22.32
N HIS A 802 -14.02 -0.21 22.64
CA HIS A 802 -12.63 -0.65 22.63
C HIS A 802 -12.14 -0.90 21.19
N SER A 803 -10.84 -1.11 21.03
CA SER A 803 -10.18 -1.58 19.80
C SER A 803 -10.27 -3.11 19.62
N SER A 804 -9.65 -3.62 18.56
CA SER A 804 -9.51 -5.04 18.24
C SER A 804 -8.85 -5.90 19.35
N ASP A 805 -8.02 -5.30 20.23
CA ASP A 805 -7.41 -5.96 21.40
C ASP A 805 -8.45 -6.51 22.40
N ARG A 806 -9.57 -5.80 22.55
CA ARG A 806 -10.76 -6.22 23.32
C ARG A 806 -12.00 -6.38 22.43
N LEU A 807 -11.80 -6.92 21.22
CA LEU A 807 -12.88 -7.43 20.38
C LEU A 807 -13.94 -6.38 20.02
N PHE A 808 -13.56 -5.10 19.91
CA PHE A 808 -14.45 -3.95 19.66
C PHE A 808 -15.66 -3.83 20.61
N GLN A 809 -15.55 -4.37 21.83
CA GLN A 809 -16.62 -4.34 22.82
C GLN A 809 -17.06 -2.90 23.12
N SER A 810 -18.37 -2.70 23.21
CA SER A 810 -18.98 -1.42 23.59
C SER A 810 -18.65 -1.09 25.05
N ARG A 811 -18.29 0.17 25.31
CA ARG A 811 -18.07 0.74 26.64
C ARG A 811 -19.38 1.35 27.16
N ASP A 812 -19.60 1.34 28.48
CA ASP A 812 -20.72 2.06 29.10
C ASP A 812 -20.72 3.56 28.74
N ASN A 813 -19.53 4.13 28.55
CA ASN A 813 -19.32 5.55 28.31
C ASN A 813 -18.41 5.82 27.10
N ALA A 814 -18.65 6.93 26.41
CA ALA A 814 -17.79 7.45 25.35
C ALA A 814 -16.56 8.15 25.96
N VAL A 815 -15.46 7.40 26.15
CA VAL A 815 -14.35 7.83 27.03
C VAL A 815 -13.60 9.06 26.52
N LEU A 816 -13.56 9.29 25.21
CA LEU A 816 -12.96 10.51 24.63
C LEU A 816 -13.91 11.70 24.78
N ALA A 817 -15.21 11.52 24.50
CA ALA A 817 -16.21 12.58 24.68
C ALA A 817 -16.32 13.05 26.14
N GLN A 818 -16.04 12.17 27.12
CA GLN A 818 -16.00 12.53 28.54
C GLN A 818 -14.80 13.41 28.94
N LEU A 819 -13.72 13.45 28.14
CA LEU A 819 -12.55 14.29 28.44
C LEU A 819 -12.88 15.79 28.48
N LYS A 820 -14.01 16.22 27.89
CA LYS A 820 -14.52 17.61 28.00
C LYS A 820 -14.75 18.09 29.44
N ASN A 821 -14.92 17.15 30.37
CA ASN A 821 -15.11 17.42 31.80
C ASN A 821 -13.83 17.18 32.63
N ARG A 822 -12.72 16.73 32.02
CA ARG A 822 -11.47 16.45 32.72
C ARG A 822 -10.76 17.76 33.06
N GLN A 823 -10.19 17.82 34.26
CA GLN A 823 -9.23 18.86 34.63
C GLN A 823 -7.81 18.37 34.29
N SER A 824 -7.05 19.18 33.56
CA SER A 824 -5.72 18.89 33.03
C SER A 824 -4.96 20.19 32.76
N LEU A 825 -3.65 20.12 32.52
CA LEU A 825 -2.90 21.29 32.04
C LEU A 825 -3.28 21.67 30.60
N GLY A 826 -3.63 20.68 29.78
CA GLY A 826 -4.05 20.83 28.40
C GLY A 826 -5.53 21.17 28.23
N GLN A 827 -5.88 21.62 27.02
CA GLN A 827 -7.22 22.08 26.65
C GLN A 827 -8.00 21.00 25.89
N VAL A 828 -9.28 20.80 26.21
CA VAL A 828 -10.20 19.99 25.41
C VAL A 828 -11.25 20.87 24.75
N VAL A 829 -11.36 20.79 23.42
CA VAL A 829 -12.47 21.33 22.64
C VAL A 829 -13.31 20.16 22.16
N PHE A 830 -14.49 19.99 22.76
CA PHE A 830 -15.46 18.99 22.35
C PHE A 830 -16.55 19.62 21.48
N VAL A 831 -16.85 18.98 20.35
CA VAL A 831 -17.97 19.29 19.47
C VAL A 831 -18.82 18.03 19.33
N GLU A 832 -20.12 18.13 19.58
CA GLU A 832 -21.01 16.96 19.54
C GLU A 832 -21.21 16.43 18.12
N GLU A 833 -21.26 17.33 17.13
CA GLU A 833 -21.32 17.00 15.71
C GLU A 833 -19.96 16.57 15.13
N ASN A 834 -19.99 15.72 14.11
CA ASN A 834 -18.83 15.40 13.29
C ASN A 834 -18.67 16.44 12.17
N LEU A 835 -18.05 17.58 12.49
CA LEU A 835 -17.82 18.69 11.56
C LEU A 835 -17.05 18.28 10.30
N GLY A 836 -16.06 17.39 10.45
CA GLY A 836 -15.28 16.85 9.33
C GLY A 836 -16.18 16.14 8.31
N LEU A 837 -17.00 15.18 8.77
CA LEU A 837 -17.95 14.46 7.93
C LEU A 837 -18.94 15.43 7.26
N ASN A 838 -19.47 16.39 8.03
CA ASN A 838 -20.43 17.38 7.53
C ASN A 838 -19.83 18.24 6.40
N TYR A 839 -18.55 18.64 6.52
CA TYR A 839 -17.83 19.40 5.49
C TYR A 839 -17.42 18.53 4.30
N TYR A 840 -16.98 17.29 4.54
CA TYR A 840 -16.57 16.37 3.48
C TYR A 840 -17.71 16.10 2.47
N LEU A 841 -18.93 15.84 2.99
CA LEU A 841 -20.12 15.58 2.19
C LEU A 841 -20.62 16.78 1.37
N ASP A 842 -20.11 17.99 1.64
CA ASP A 842 -20.57 19.25 1.06
C ASP A 842 -19.46 20.32 1.20
N SER A 843 -18.34 20.06 0.54
CA SER A 843 -17.12 20.88 0.62
C SER A 843 -17.27 22.28 0.01
N SER A 844 -18.35 22.50 -0.74
CA SER A 844 -18.81 23.78 -1.29
C SER A 844 -19.33 24.73 -0.22
N ASN A 845 -19.74 24.21 0.94
CA ASN A 845 -20.44 25.00 1.95
C ASN A 845 -19.47 25.79 2.82
N ILE A 846 -19.52 27.11 2.64
CA ILE A 846 -18.65 28.08 3.30
C ILE A 846 -18.89 28.09 4.82
N GLU A 847 -20.12 27.92 5.30
CA GLU A 847 -20.45 27.93 6.73
C GLU A 847 -19.75 26.80 7.48
N LYS A 848 -19.68 25.62 6.87
CA LYS A 848 -19.00 24.45 7.44
C LYS A 848 -17.48 24.62 7.50
N LEU A 849 -16.89 25.25 6.48
CA LEU A 849 -15.48 25.64 6.51
C LEU A 849 -15.22 26.72 7.57
N SER A 850 -16.13 27.69 7.70
CA SER A 850 -16.06 28.74 8.72
C SER A 850 -16.11 28.18 10.14
N ALA A 851 -16.98 27.19 10.43
CA ALA A 851 -17.02 26.53 11.74
C ALA A 851 -15.68 25.86 12.11
N ILE A 852 -15.02 25.21 11.16
CA ILE A 852 -13.67 24.65 11.34
C ILE A 852 -12.64 25.78 11.58
N GLN A 853 -12.70 26.86 10.79
CA GLN A 853 -11.82 28.01 10.92
C GLN A 853 -11.98 28.74 12.27
N GLU A 854 -13.20 28.83 12.81
CA GLU A 854 -13.49 29.43 14.11
C GLU A 854 -12.90 28.63 15.28
N ILE A 855 -12.94 27.28 15.21
CA ILE A 855 -12.26 26.42 16.18
C ILE A 855 -10.76 26.69 16.19
N LEU A 856 -10.12 26.68 15.02
CA LEU A 856 -8.68 26.95 14.89
C LEU A 856 -8.33 28.35 15.43
N LYS A 857 -9.10 29.38 15.06
CA LYS A 857 -8.92 30.76 15.55
C LYS A 857 -9.09 30.86 17.07
N LYS A 858 -10.06 30.15 17.66
CA LYS A 858 -10.26 30.12 19.12
C LYS A 858 -9.06 29.47 19.82
N LEU A 859 -8.55 28.36 19.30
CA LEU A 859 -7.36 27.69 19.82
C LEU A 859 -6.09 28.55 19.69
N GLU A 860 -5.97 29.32 18.60
CA GLU A 860 -4.89 30.30 18.40
C GLU A 860 -4.91 31.40 19.48
N ILE A 861 -6.11 31.88 19.85
CA ILE A 861 -6.31 32.89 20.90
C ILE A 861 -6.04 32.32 22.30
N THR A 862 -6.43 31.07 22.57
CA THR A 862 -6.17 30.41 23.87
C THR A 862 -4.78 29.79 23.99
N GLY A 863 -3.97 29.81 22.92
CA GLY A 863 -2.64 29.21 22.88
C GLY A 863 -2.62 27.68 22.70
N GLY A 864 -3.80 27.04 22.58
CA GLY A 864 -3.96 25.60 22.32
C GLY A 864 -3.65 25.18 20.88
N TYR A 865 -3.46 26.14 19.97
CA TYR A 865 -2.93 25.93 18.62
C TYR A 865 -1.90 27.00 18.29
N VAL A 866 -0.90 26.62 17.49
CA VAL A 866 0.16 27.51 17.01
C VAL A 866 0.08 27.59 15.49
N ARG A 867 -0.27 28.77 14.96
CA ARG A 867 -0.17 29.04 13.53
C ARG A 867 1.28 28.95 13.07
N GLU A 868 1.62 27.90 12.32
CA GLU A 868 2.96 27.72 11.75
C GLU A 868 3.15 28.47 10.42
N LEU A 869 2.05 28.69 9.68
CA LEU A 869 2.06 29.33 8.37
C LEU A 869 0.83 30.24 8.18
N ASN A 870 1.06 31.46 7.66
CA ASN A 870 0.02 32.25 7.00
C ASN A 870 0.41 32.51 5.54
N VAL A 871 -0.59 32.53 4.66
CA VAL A 871 -0.44 32.70 3.21
C VAL A 871 -1.31 33.88 2.78
N SER A 872 -0.81 34.75 1.90
CA SER A 872 -1.56 35.91 1.38
C SER A 872 -1.07 36.37 0.02
N GLY A 873 -1.92 37.03 -0.76
CA GLY A 873 -1.54 37.71 -2.01
C GLY A 873 -1.30 36.82 -3.24
N PHE A 874 -1.47 35.50 -3.13
CA PHE A 874 -1.39 34.59 -4.27
C PHE A 874 -2.64 34.71 -5.17
N ASN A 875 -2.44 34.66 -6.49
CA ASN A 875 -3.54 34.65 -7.46
C ASN A 875 -4.00 33.21 -7.75
N GLY A 876 -5.15 32.83 -7.18
CA GLY A 876 -5.72 31.49 -7.29
C GLY A 876 -5.31 30.54 -6.15
N PRO A 877 -5.87 29.31 -6.12
CA PRO A 877 -5.60 28.34 -5.07
C PRO A 877 -4.19 27.76 -5.17
N ILE A 878 -3.54 27.63 -4.01
CA ILE A 878 -2.27 26.91 -3.84
C ILE A 878 -2.46 25.82 -2.78
N HIS A 879 -1.61 24.81 -2.82
CA HIS A 879 -1.43 23.81 -1.75
C HIS A 879 -0.04 24.00 -1.14
N THR A 880 0.07 23.91 0.19
CA THR A 880 1.33 24.13 0.91
C THR A 880 1.64 22.99 1.87
N VAL A 881 2.90 22.55 1.91
CA VAL A 881 3.38 21.53 2.86
C VAL A 881 4.66 22.03 3.54
N LEU A 882 4.67 21.97 4.88
CA LEU A 882 5.81 22.33 5.70
C LEU A 882 6.63 21.07 6.03
N HIS A 883 7.95 21.18 5.93
CA HIS A 883 8.90 20.13 6.31
C HIS A 883 10.00 20.70 7.19
N GLY A 884 10.67 19.83 7.95
CA GLY A 884 11.88 20.17 8.69
C GLY A 884 12.96 19.10 8.53
N ASP A 885 14.21 19.51 8.71
CA ASP A 885 15.33 18.62 9.00
C ASP A 885 15.85 19.03 10.39
N SER A 886 15.60 18.19 11.39
CA SER A 886 15.97 18.47 12.79
C SER A 886 17.49 18.45 13.00
N CYS A 887 18.19 17.55 12.30
CA CYS A 887 19.64 17.37 12.42
C CYS A 887 20.42 18.47 11.70
N ALA A 888 19.97 18.89 10.51
CA ALA A 888 20.58 20.01 9.78
C ALA A 888 20.01 21.39 10.20
N GLN A 889 19.03 21.41 11.11
CA GLN A 889 18.29 22.59 11.57
C GLN A 889 17.64 23.40 10.43
N LYS A 890 17.11 22.73 9.41
CA LYS A 890 16.49 23.36 8.22
C LYS A 890 14.97 23.31 8.28
N LEU A 891 14.34 24.26 7.61
CA LEU A 891 12.90 24.31 7.40
C LEU A 891 12.61 24.47 5.91
N PHE A 892 11.62 23.75 5.39
CA PHE A 892 11.21 23.84 4.00
C PHE A 892 9.71 24.12 3.90
N LEU A 893 9.32 24.95 2.93
CA LEU A 893 7.92 25.17 2.57
C LEU A 893 7.74 24.88 1.08
N ASP A 894 7.10 23.76 0.76
CA ASP A 894 6.72 23.42 -0.61
C ASP A 894 5.39 24.08 -0.95
N ILE A 895 5.31 24.63 -2.16
CA ILE A 895 4.17 25.39 -2.66
C ILE A 895 3.81 24.86 -4.05
N VAL A 896 2.65 24.24 -4.16
CA VAL A 896 2.09 23.76 -5.42
C VAL A 896 1.02 24.74 -5.87
N ASN A 897 1.15 25.26 -7.10
CA ASN A 897 0.04 25.96 -7.73
C ASN A 897 -0.99 24.93 -8.19
N ILE A 898 -2.18 24.95 -7.60
CA ILE A 898 -3.28 24.05 -7.96
C ILE A 898 -4.36 24.76 -8.79
N ASN A 899 -4.12 25.98 -9.28
CA ASN A 899 -5.03 26.77 -10.11
C ASN A 899 -5.19 26.18 -11.53
N PHE A 900 -5.77 24.99 -11.60
CA PHE A 900 -5.79 24.11 -12.76
C PHE A 900 -7.19 23.98 -13.37
N GLU A 901 -7.26 24.01 -14.71
CA GLU A 901 -8.47 23.75 -15.47
C GLU A 901 -8.40 22.35 -16.10
N LEU A 902 -9.14 21.40 -15.51
CA LEU A 902 -9.12 19.97 -15.89
C LEU A 902 -9.46 19.72 -17.38
N GLU A 903 -10.41 20.46 -17.95
CA GLU A 903 -10.88 20.25 -19.32
C GLU A 903 -9.84 20.67 -20.37
N SER A 904 -9.18 21.81 -20.13
CA SER A 904 -8.15 22.39 -21.00
C SER A 904 -6.73 21.87 -20.71
N ASP A 905 -6.57 21.03 -19.68
CA ASP A 905 -5.27 20.52 -19.20
C ASP A 905 -4.26 21.65 -18.88
N THR A 906 -4.77 22.81 -18.44
CA THR A 906 -3.99 24.05 -18.32
C THR A 906 -3.87 24.54 -16.88
N LEU A 907 -2.63 24.81 -16.47
CA LEU A 907 -2.33 25.46 -15.20
C LEU A 907 -2.18 26.97 -15.37
N ASN A 908 -3.05 27.73 -14.70
CA ASN A 908 -3.04 29.19 -14.70
C ASN A 908 -1.91 29.72 -13.81
N PRO A 909 -1.02 30.62 -14.28
CA PRO A 909 0.13 31.08 -13.50
C PRO A 909 -0.24 31.76 -12.18
N SER A 910 0.52 31.46 -11.12
CA SER A 910 0.45 32.21 -9.87
C SER A 910 1.35 33.45 -9.94
N SER A 911 0.85 34.60 -9.48
CA SER A 911 1.60 35.86 -9.41
C SER A 911 2.70 35.89 -8.33
N GLY A 912 2.89 34.79 -7.60
CA GLY A 912 3.59 34.79 -6.33
C GLY A 912 2.73 35.44 -5.23
N GLY A 913 3.29 35.56 -4.03
CA GLY A 913 2.57 36.05 -2.86
C GLY A 913 3.48 36.18 -1.65
N ASN A 914 2.90 36.36 -0.46
CA ASN A 914 3.64 36.44 0.80
C ASN A 914 3.30 35.25 1.69
N VAL A 915 4.33 34.65 2.28
CA VAL A 915 4.20 33.65 3.34
C VAL A 915 4.78 34.21 4.64
N ALA A 916 4.10 33.97 5.75
CA ALA A 916 4.59 34.27 7.10
C ALA A 916 4.75 32.96 7.86
N ILE A 917 5.99 32.60 8.16
CA ILE A 917 6.37 31.29 8.69
C ILE A 917 6.87 31.46 10.13
N LYS A 918 6.30 30.70 11.06
CA LYS A 918 6.82 30.64 12.42
C LYS A 918 8.06 29.75 12.44
N LEU A 919 9.21 30.33 12.81
CA LEU A 919 10.46 29.59 12.84
C LEU A 919 10.53 28.60 14.03
N PRO A 920 11.23 27.46 13.85
CA PRO A 920 11.64 26.63 14.98
C PRO A 920 12.63 27.38 15.87
N GLN A 921 12.68 27.01 17.16
CA GLN A 921 13.55 27.65 18.15
C GLN A 921 15.04 27.63 17.77
N SER A 922 15.49 26.65 16.98
CA SER A 922 16.85 26.57 16.44
C SER A 922 17.21 27.71 15.48
N LEU A 923 16.24 28.27 14.76
CA LEU A 923 16.40 29.33 13.76
C LEU A 923 15.98 30.72 14.24
N VAL A 924 15.26 30.83 15.36
CA VAL A 924 14.87 32.12 15.95
C VAL A 924 16.11 32.92 16.34
N GLY A 925 16.20 34.17 15.88
CA GLY A 925 17.31 35.09 16.18
C GLY A 925 18.64 34.74 15.48
N LYS A 926 18.63 33.82 14.52
CA LYS A 926 19.79 33.51 13.67
C LYS A 926 19.82 34.38 12.42
N ASN A 927 20.99 34.57 11.83
CA ASN A 927 21.11 35.03 10.46
C ASN A 927 20.62 33.91 9.53
N LEU A 928 19.69 34.20 8.62
CA LEU A 928 19.10 33.17 7.77
C LEU A 928 19.56 33.30 6.32
N GLU A 929 19.85 32.16 5.71
CA GLU A 929 19.85 31.97 4.27
C GLU A 929 18.46 31.47 3.88
N VAL A 930 17.83 32.13 2.90
CA VAL A 930 16.48 31.81 2.44
C VAL A 930 16.51 31.74 0.92
N ASP A 931 16.35 30.53 0.39
CA ASP A 931 16.35 30.26 -1.05
C ASP A 931 14.96 29.87 -1.52
N PHE A 932 14.63 30.23 -2.76
CA PHE A 932 13.51 29.65 -3.49
C PHE A 932 14.00 28.86 -4.69
N PHE A 933 13.47 27.65 -4.87
CA PHE A 933 13.58 26.87 -6.10
C PHE A 933 12.30 26.97 -6.92
N ASP A 934 12.42 27.16 -8.23
CA ASP A 934 11.31 27.04 -9.19
C ASP A 934 11.54 25.82 -10.11
N SER A 935 10.55 24.92 -10.15
CA SER A 935 10.55 23.73 -11.01
C SER A 935 10.68 24.00 -12.51
N GLU A 936 10.16 25.12 -13.04
CA GLU A 936 10.28 25.45 -14.47
C GLU A 936 11.65 26.06 -14.82
N LEU A 937 12.24 26.84 -13.90
CA LEU A 937 13.59 27.40 -14.09
C LEU A 937 14.68 26.35 -13.83
N GLY A 938 14.39 25.35 -12.98
CA GLY A 938 15.34 24.31 -12.59
C GLY A 938 16.54 24.86 -11.80
N SER A 939 16.37 26.01 -11.14
CA SER A 939 17.40 26.74 -10.42
C SER A 939 16.89 27.27 -9.08
N GLN A 940 17.84 27.46 -8.15
CA GLN A 940 17.61 28.10 -6.85
C GLN A 940 18.14 29.53 -6.87
N PHE A 941 17.49 30.43 -6.13
CA PHE A 941 17.97 31.79 -5.93
C PHE A 941 17.53 32.33 -4.57
N GLY A 942 18.39 33.16 -3.95
CA GLY A 942 18.10 33.80 -2.68
C GLY A 942 16.89 34.75 -2.79
N VAL A 943 16.04 34.75 -1.78
CA VAL A 943 14.86 35.62 -1.69
C VAL A 943 14.92 36.51 -0.45
N ASN A 944 14.54 37.77 -0.63
CA ASN A 944 14.52 38.74 0.47
C ASN A 944 13.44 38.36 1.50
N TYR A 945 13.81 38.45 2.77
CA TYR A 945 12.93 38.21 3.90
C TYR A 945 12.95 39.37 4.90
N LEU A 946 11.93 39.40 5.75
CA LEU A 946 11.74 40.35 6.85
C LEU A 946 11.22 39.58 8.07
N PHE A 947 11.25 40.21 9.25
CA PHE A 947 10.55 39.68 10.44
C PHE A 947 9.34 40.55 10.78
N ASP A 948 8.23 39.92 11.16
CA ASP A 948 7.07 40.64 11.71
C ASP A 948 7.22 40.94 13.22
N GLN A 949 6.23 41.64 13.79
CA GLN A 949 6.20 41.97 15.22
C GLN A 949 6.15 40.74 16.14
N LYS A 950 5.76 39.57 15.62
CA LYS A 950 5.73 38.28 16.33
C LYS A 950 6.97 37.42 16.05
N GLN A 951 7.98 37.97 15.36
CA GLN A 951 9.19 37.28 14.91
C GLN A 951 8.95 36.12 13.93
N ASN A 952 7.82 36.14 13.20
CA ASN A 952 7.64 35.24 12.05
C ASN A 952 8.50 35.73 10.88
N LEU A 953 9.06 34.78 10.13
CA LEU A 953 9.77 35.05 8.88
C LEU A 953 8.76 35.36 7.78
N ILE A 954 8.81 36.58 7.24
CA ILE A 954 8.01 37.03 6.11
C ILE A 954 8.86 36.89 4.84
N VAL A 955 8.42 36.04 3.91
CA VAL A 955 9.08 35.83 2.61
C VAL A 955 8.12 36.20 1.49
N ARG A 956 8.60 37.01 0.53
CA ARG A 956 7.86 37.25 -0.71
C ARG A 956 8.23 36.18 -1.73
N VAL A 957 7.34 35.21 -1.91
CA VAL A 957 7.45 34.16 -2.91
C VAL A 957 7.30 34.79 -4.31
N PRO A 958 8.24 34.55 -5.24
CA PRO A 958 8.17 35.08 -6.60
C PRO A 958 7.01 34.44 -7.38
N ALA A 959 6.73 34.96 -8.57
CA ALA A 959 5.83 34.28 -9.50
C ALA A 959 6.47 32.95 -9.94
N PHE A 960 5.69 31.88 -9.86
CA PHE A 960 6.06 30.52 -10.28
C PHE A 960 4.82 29.86 -10.89
N ARG A 961 5.01 28.92 -11.81
CA ARG A 961 3.86 28.32 -12.51
C ARG A 961 3.34 27.04 -11.87
N LYS A 962 4.22 26.09 -11.51
CA LYS A 962 3.84 24.71 -11.15
C LYS A 962 4.15 24.41 -9.69
N PHE A 963 5.42 24.24 -9.38
CA PHE A 963 5.94 23.93 -8.05
C PHE A 963 7.11 24.85 -7.71
N GLY A 964 7.17 25.28 -6.46
CA GLY A 964 8.37 25.83 -5.86
C GLY A 964 8.56 25.37 -4.44
N SER A 965 9.79 25.50 -3.94
CA SER A 965 10.16 25.16 -2.57
C SER A 965 10.99 26.28 -1.98
N LEU A 966 10.64 26.73 -0.77
CA LEU A 966 11.52 27.55 0.05
C LEU A 966 12.37 26.66 0.93
N ARG A 967 13.67 26.96 1.05
CA ARG A 967 14.57 26.42 2.07
C ARG A 967 15.04 27.55 2.96
N ILE A 968 14.95 27.34 4.27
CA ILE A 968 15.35 28.30 5.30
C ILE A 968 16.35 27.59 6.22
N GLN A 969 17.54 28.16 6.34
CA GLN A 969 18.63 27.62 7.17
C GLN A 969 19.43 28.73 7.83
N HIS A 970 20.23 28.39 8.85
CA HIS A 970 21.22 29.30 9.42
C HIS A 970 22.32 29.57 8.39
N ALA A 971 22.55 30.84 8.06
CA ALA A 971 23.64 31.24 7.18
C ALA A 971 24.99 31.00 7.88
N PRO A 972 25.95 30.28 7.27
CA PRO A 972 27.33 30.23 7.77
C PRO A 972 27.95 31.64 7.74
N ASN A 973 28.66 32.00 8.82
CA ASN A 973 29.40 33.28 8.92
C ASN A 973 30.67 33.28 8.06
#